data_AF-A0AB34FEN1-F1
#
_entry.id   AF-A0AB34FEN1-F1
#
_cell.length_a   1.000
_cell.length_b   1.000
_cell.length_c   1.000
_cell.angle_alpha   90.00
_cell.angle_beta   90.00
_cell.angle_gamma   90.00
#
_symmetry.space_group_name_H-M   'P 1'
#
loop_
_entity.id
_entity.type
_entity.pdbx_description
1 polymer ?
#
loop_
_entity_poly.entity_id
_entity_poly.type
_entity_poly.pdbx_seq_one_letter_code
_entity_poly.pdbx_strand_id
1 'polypeptide(L)'
;MSHSYTCLEHAILALGASHLSHSGDTVAGTRALHHRVVAIKLFNEQIGLPPTTTDDADALFAAIGCLLSQTTLLPDGIVEYMTLTRVAGFVVNMVTPKFPSSIFHIFTPERHVDLLLTMVDERPKDIDLIDSFKSSLLLVERICHRTTELAFLTQLARCADALRTSARSACGAFIAALLTPTRFTNEEFVEFLKPGNYAGLLLTIHMLLLEYILGQACMGPSHDPKAVYRKNTVIRWTNSLAGSLPPNYRIITWENIEPAEGEFHFEQLDKVIEGARKHNLHLILLWFGSFKNGLSSYTPSWVKANPDRFPRAELGHKYGSNRAVGDVVSVFNEASRNADAREWKMKSACSVVHGTEVTRPRKKAFSSPVPSDLLMSLASNAKNLHEDLKTNFPNTDFTSLRSSSSWEVTFGTGVNTDLFMAYHYAKYLNFVAATGKKECHLPMFTNVWLNYTGGDKEESFPLVVAGGGDEPGDFPSGAPTSSVLDIWHMFAPDLDMMSPDIYLNDYEIVCKKFRHRNQALFIPEQRRVERGARSVWVAYGSYAALGASPFGIDTLDPEGNPFRKIFGLLKSVAAIVLDAHRRPGSCVGFFFDDVSDRTGANKTIVRRFGKYELTIERCFFFGKPGPGEGIVIELSEGRFLLVGCGFQVRARALDPDATFTGILKFEEKAVDDETSGELRAVRVLIGNETRSGLFAMMPNEDPDYGGFPIAITIPARTMIAELQVYDLTRGARKGNLS
;
A
#
# COMPACT_ATOMS: atom_id res chain seq x y z
N MET A 1 -44.86 7.65 -32.91
CA MET A 1 -43.78 8.62 -33.14
C MET A 1 -42.54 7.98 -33.76
N SER A 2 -41.88 6.98 -33.14
CA SER A 2 -40.59 6.45 -33.66
C SER A 2 -40.60 5.97 -35.13
N HIS A 3 -41.64 5.28 -35.59
CA HIS A 3 -41.76 4.77 -36.97
C HIS A 3 -41.86 5.85 -38.06
N SER A 4 -42.10 7.11 -37.67
CA SER A 4 -42.18 8.26 -38.59
C SER A 4 -40.86 9.04 -38.67
N TYR A 5 -39.87 8.71 -37.83
CA TYR A 5 -38.59 9.41 -37.72
C TYR A 5 -37.43 8.41 -37.80
N THR A 6 -36.85 8.25 -39.00
CA THR A 6 -35.81 7.25 -39.28
C THR A 6 -34.59 7.39 -38.36
N CYS A 7 -34.18 8.61 -37.99
CA CYS A 7 -33.08 8.82 -37.05
C CYS A 7 -33.38 8.20 -35.67
N LEU A 8 -34.56 8.50 -35.11
CA LEU A 8 -34.99 7.99 -33.80
C LEU A 8 -35.19 6.47 -33.83
N GLU A 9 -35.77 5.94 -34.91
CA GLU A 9 -35.92 4.50 -35.10
C GLU A 9 -34.57 3.79 -35.04
N HIS A 10 -33.59 4.24 -35.81
CA HIS A 10 -32.25 3.66 -35.81
C HIS A 10 -31.55 3.82 -34.46
N ALA A 11 -31.72 4.94 -33.74
CA ALA A 11 -31.15 5.14 -32.42
C ALA A 11 -31.72 4.16 -31.37
N ILE A 12 -33.03 3.90 -31.42
CA ILE A 12 -33.70 2.92 -30.54
C ILE A 12 -33.23 1.50 -30.86
N LEU A 13 -33.18 1.13 -32.15
CA LEU A 13 -32.69 -0.18 -32.59
C LEU A 13 -31.23 -0.41 -32.20
N ALA A 14 -30.40 0.63 -32.33
CA ALA A 14 -28.99 0.60 -31.94
C ALA A 14 -28.84 0.33 -30.44
N LEU A 15 -29.57 1.06 -29.59
CA LEU A 15 -29.56 0.87 -28.13
C LEU A 15 -30.05 -0.52 -27.72
N GLY A 16 -31.18 -0.97 -28.28
CA GLY A 16 -31.75 -2.29 -28.00
C GLY A 16 -30.81 -3.43 -28.40
N ALA A 17 -30.22 -3.36 -29.60
CA ALA A 17 -29.24 -4.34 -30.06
C ALA A 17 -27.94 -4.31 -29.23
N SER A 18 -27.50 -3.13 -28.77
CA SER A 18 -26.37 -3.03 -27.84
C SER A 18 -26.65 -3.77 -26.53
N HIS A 19 -27.84 -3.65 -25.94
CA HIS A 19 -28.19 -4.43 -24.75
C HIS A 19 -28.18 -5.95 -25.01
N LEU A 20 -28.72 -6.41 -26.14
CA LEU A 20 -28.71 -7.83 -26.52
C LEU A 20 -27.30 -8.38 -26.77
N SER A 21 -26.39 -7.57 -27.32
CA SER A 21 -25.02 -8.02 -27.54
C SER A 21 -24.29 -8.40 -26.24
N HIS A 22 -24.69 -7.79 -25.13
CA HIS A 22 -24.12 -8.06 -23.81
C HIS A 22 -24.60 -9.38 -23.18
N SER A 23 -25.64 -10.02 -23.72
CA SER A 23 -26.03 -11.39 -23.33
C SER A 23 -25.27 -12.49 -24.10
N GLY A 24 -24.26 -12.13 -24.90
CA GLY A 24 -23.44 -13.07 -25.66
C GLY A 24 -23.83 -13.22 -27.14
N ASP A 25 -24.77 -12.42 -27.65
CA ASP A 25 -25.18 -12.45 -29.05
C ASP A 25 -24.28 -11.57 -29.93
N THR A 26 -23.35 -12.20 -30.64
CA THR A 26 -22.40 -11.53 -31.54
C THR A 26 -23.06 -10.92 -32.79
N VAL A 27 -24.21 -11.45 -33.22
CA VAL A 27 -24.99 -10.91 -34.36
C VAL A 27 -25.67 -9.62 -33.94
N ALA A 28 -26.17 -9.55 -32.71
CA ALA A 28 -26.74 -8.33 -32.15
C ALA A 28 -25.70 -7.19 -32.06
N GLY A 29 -24.44 -7.49 -31.72
CA GLY A 29 -23.36 -6.49 -31.68
C GLY A 29 -23.08 -5.84 -33.05
N THR A 30 -23.03 -6.64 -34.11
CA THR A 30 -22.85 -6.14 -35.48
C THR A 30 -24.01 -5.26 -35.94
N ARG A 31 -25.25 -5.66 -35.63
CA ARG A 31 -26.45 -4.87 -35.92
C ARG A 31 -26.50 -3.57 -35.12
N ALA A 32 -26.07 -3.59 -33.87
CA ALA A 32 -26.02 -2.41 -33.01
C ALA A 32 -25.10 -1.32 -33.59
N LEU A 33 -23.92 -1.72 -34.07
CA LEU A 33 -22.99 -0.81 -34.76
C LEU A 33 -23.58 -0.26 -36.06
N HIS A 34 -24.19 -1.12 -36.88
CA HIS A 34 -24.83 -0.69 -38.12
C HIS A 34 -25.91 0.37 -37.88
N HIS A 35 -26.89 0.08 -37.00
CA HIS A 35 -27.95 1.04 -36.69
C HIS A 35 -27.41 2.32 -36.05
N ARG A 36 -26.36 2.23 -35.22
CA ARG A 36 -25.71 3.40 -34.62
C ARG A 36 -25.10 4.33 -35.67
N VAL A 37 -24.33 3.77 -36.62
CA VAL A 37 -23.69 4.57 -37.69
C VAL A 37 -24.74 5.31 -38.52
N VAL A 38 -25.83 4.62 -38.86
CA VAL A 38 -26.95 5.25 -39.59
C VAL A 38 -27.61 6.34 -38.75
N ALA A 39 -27.88 6.08 -37.46
CA ALA A 39 -28.48 7.05 -36.55
C ALA A 39 -27.60 8.31 -36.41
N ILE A 40 -26.29 8.18 -36.21
CA ILE A 40 -25.36 9.32 -36.09
C ILE A 40 -25.32 10.14 -37.38
N LYS A 41 -25.29 9.47 -38.55
CA LYS A 41 -25.32 10.16 -39.84
C LYS A 41 -26.58 11.01 -39.98
N LEU A 42 -27.76 10.40 -39.77
CA LEU A 42 -29.05 11.09 -39.87
C LEU A 42 -29.18 12.20 -38.83
N PHE A 43 -28.66 11.97 -37.62
CA PHE A 43 -28.67 12.96 -36.55
C PHE A 43 -27.82 14.19 -36.88
N ASN A 44 -26.63 13.99 -37.47
CA ASN A 44 -25.79 15.10 -37.92
C ASN A 44 -26.43 15.90 -39.07
N GLU A 45 -27.09 15.23 -40.00
CA GLU A 45 -27.88 15.88 -41.07
C GLU A 45 -29.03 16.72 -40.47
N GLN A 46 -29.71 16.19 -39.45
CA GLN A 46 -30.79 16.89 -38.75
C GLN A 46 -30.31 18.05 -37.88
N ILE A 47 -29.15 17.98 -37.23
CA ILE A 47 -28.61 19.12 -36.47
C ILE A 47 -28.31 20.33 -37.35
N GLY A 48 -27.93 20.10 -38.62
CA GLY A 48 -27.72 21.16 -39.60
C GLY A 48 -29.02 21.85 -40.06
N LEU A 49 -30.19 21.27 -39.76
CA LEU A 49 -31.50 21.75 -40.17
C LEU A 49 -32.38 22.00 -38.93
N PRO A 50 -32.65 23.26 -38.54
CA PRO A 50 -33.45 23.54 -37.35
C PRO A 50 -34.80 22.81 -37.40
N PRO A 51 -35.25 22.16 -36.30
CA PRO A 51 -36.58 21.56 -36.23
C PRO A 51 -37.65 22.59 -36.62
N THR A 52 -38.68 22.14 -37.35
CA THR A 52 -39.76 23.02 -37.82
C THR A 52 -41.06 22.79 -37.05
N THR A 53 -41.22 21.60 -36.50
CA THR A 53 -42.37 21.19 -35.68
C THR A 53 -41.91 20.72 -34.30
N THR A 54 -42.86 20.67 -33.36
CA THR A 54 -42.62 20.11 -32.01
C THR A 54 -42.20 18.65 -32.08
N ASP A 55 -42.80 17.86 -32.98
CA ASP A 55 -42.49 16.44 -33.14
C ASP A 55 -41.05 16.23 -33.66
N ASP A 56 -40.56 17.11 -34.54
CA ASP A 56 -39.15 17.10 -35.00
C ASP A 56 -38.19 17.30 -33.82
N ALA A 57 -38.50 18.26 -32.94
CA ALA A 57 -37.67 18.58 -31.78
C ALA A 57 -37.68 17.45 -30.74
N ASP A 58 -38.84 16.83 -30.51
CA ASP A 58 -38.99 15.68 -29.62
C ASP A 58 -38.25 14.44 -30.16
N ALA A 59 -38.32 14.19 -31.47
CA ALA A 59 -37.59 13.11 -32.11
C ALA A 59 -36.07 13.30 -32.01
N LEU A 60 -35.58 14.53 -32.21
CA LEU A 60 -34.17 14.87 -32.09
C LEU A 60 -33.66 14.68 -30.65
N PHE A 61 -34.44 15.13 -29.65
CA PHE A 61 -34.13 14.95 -28.23
C PHE A 61 -34.07 13.47 -27.84
N ALA A 62 -35.07 12.69 -28.27
CA ALA A 62 -35.12 11.26 -27.98
C ALA A 62 -33.95 10.51 -28.65
N ALA A 63 -33.58 10.89 -29.89
CA ALA A 63 -32.48 10.27 -30.62
C ALA A 63 -31.13 10.48 -29.93
N ILE A 64 -30.83 11.71 -29.47
CA ILE A 64 -29.57 11.97 -28.74
C ILE A 64 -29.53 11.24 -27.39
N GLY A 65 -30.67 11.13 -26.70
CA GLY A 65 -30.79 10.35 -25.47
C GLY A 65 -30.46 8.86 -25.67
N CYS A 66 -30.98 8.26 -26.75
CA CYS A 66 -30.65 6.88 -27.11
C CYS A 66 -29.16 6.70 -27.48
N LEU A 67 -28.60 7.60 -28.28
CA LEU A 67 -27.19 7.55 -28.69
C LEU A 67 -26.23 7.72 -27.50
N LEU A 68 -26.52 8.66 -26.60
CA LEU A 68 -25.74 8.89 -25.38
C LEU A 68 -25.78 7.66 -24.47
N SER A 69 -26.98 7.12 -24.22
CA SER A 69 -27.17 5.90 -23.41
C SER A 69 -26.40 4.72 -24.00
N GLN A 70 -26.46 4.53 -25.32
CA GLN A 70 -25.75 3.48 -26.02
C GLN A 70 -24.23 3.60 -25.84
N THR A 71 -23.69 4.82 -25.81
CA THR A 71 -22.24 5.04 -25.64
C THR A 71 -21.72 4.52 -24.31
N THR A 72 -22.53 4.54 -23.27
CA THR A 72 -22.16 3.97 -21.94
C THR A 72 -21.97 2.46 -21.96
N LEU A 73 -22.35 1.80 -23.05
CA LEU A 73 -22.18 0.36 -23.31
C LEU A 73 -21.01 0.05 -24.26
N LEU A 74 -20.26 1.07 -24.72
CA LEU A 74 -19.16 0.91 -25.67
C LEU A 74 -17.79 0.94 -24.96
N PRO A 75 -16.98 -0.14 -25.07
CA PRO A 75 -15.66 -0.22 -24.43
C PRO A 75 -14.69 0.91 -24.77
N ASP A 76 -14.78 1.49 -25.97
CA ASP A 76 -13.87 2.54 -26.47
C ASP A 76 -14.59 3.88 -26.68
N GLY A 77 -15.71 4.09 -26.01
CA GLY A 77 -16.64 5.21 -26.26
C GLY A 77 -16.40 6.50 -25.48
N ILE A 78 -15.32 6.68 -24.71
CA ILE A 78 -15.20 7.84 -23.78
C ILE A 78 -15.21 9.20 -24.50
N VAL A 79 -14.46 9.35 -25.60
CA VAL A 79 -14.44 10.60 -26.38
C VAL A 79 -15.81 10.88 -26.98
N GLU A 80 -16.47 9.84 -27.48
CA GLU A 80 -17.81 9.92 -28.04
C GLU A 80 -18.84 10.26 -26.96
N TYR A 81 -18.70 9.73 -25.75
CA TYR A 81 -19.58 10.01 -24.61
C TYR A 81 -19.50 11.49 -24.22
N MET A 82 -18.27 12.02 -24.11
CA MET A 82 -18.06 13.44 -23.84
C MET A 82 -18.62 14.32 -24.96
N THR A 83 -18.45 13.90 -26.22
CA THR A 83 -18.94 14.62 -27.40
C THR A 83 -20.48 14.65 -27.45
N LEU A 84 -21.12 13.50 -27.27
CA LEU A 84 -22.58 13.39 -27.25
C LEU A 84 -23.19 14.07 -26.03
N THR A 85 -22.51 14.09 -24.88
CA THR A 85 -22.93 14.88 -23.71
C THR A 85 -22.94 16.38 -24.04
N ARG A 86 -21.91 16.87 -24.74
CA ARG A 86 -21.85 18.25 -25.23
C ARG A 86 -22.97 18.57 -26.21
N VAL A 87 -23.24 17.67 -27.17
CA VAL A 87 -24.30 17.84 -28.16
C VAL A 87 -25.70 17.76 -27.54
N ALA A 88 -25.92 16.86 -26.57
CA ALA A 88 -27.15 16.79 -25.80
C ALA A 88 -27.41 18.10 -25.06
N GLY A 89 -26.37 18.68 -24.44
CA GLY A 89 -26.45 20.00 -23.82
C GLY A 89 -26.90 21.10 -24.79
N PHE A 90 -26.42 21.07 -26.04
CA PHE A 90 -26.88 22.00 -27.07
C PHE A 90 -28.38 21.81 -27.41
N VAL A 91 -28.83 20.56 -27.60
CA VAL A 91 -30.24 20.27 -27.91
C VAL A 91 -31.16 20.74 -26.77
N VAL A 92 -30.82 20.39 -25.53
CA VAL A 92 -31.58 20.77 -24.32
C VAL A 92 -31.64 22.29 -24.15
N ASN A 93 -30.53 23.00 -24.36
CA ASN A 93 -30.43 24.42 -24.04
C ASN A 93 -30.86 25.36 -25.18
N MET A 94 -30.72 24.93 -26.44
CA MET A 94 -30.87 25.82 -27.61
C MET A 94 -32.02 25.41 -28.54
N VAL A 95 -32.45 24.14 -28.51
CA VAL A 95 -33.47 23.61 -29.43
C VAL A 95 -34.80 23.43 -28.70
N THR A 96 -34.85 22.63 -27.64
CA THR A 96 -36.09 22.32 -26.89
C THR A 96 -36.84 23.57 -26.39
N PRO A 97 -36.19 24.65 -25.88
CA PRO A 97 -36.90 25.83 -25.39
C PRO A 97 -37.69 26.60 -26.45
N LYS A 98 -37.41 26.37 -27.75
CA LYS A 98 -38.16 26.99 -28.86
C LYS A 98 -39.51 26.35 -29.11
N PHE A 99 -39.82 25.21 -28.46
CA PHE A 99 -41.04 24.43 -28.65
C PHE A 99 -41.76 24.18 -27.32
N PRO A 100 -42.58 25.13 -26.84
CA PRO A 100 -43.24 25.02 -25.53
C PRO A 100 -44.16 23.80 -25.36
N SER A 101 -44.66 23.25 -26.47
CA SER A 101 -45.53 22.06 -26.49
C SER A 101 -44.76 20.73 -26.53
N SER A 102 -43.42 20.75 -26.55
CA SER A 102 -42.55 19.56 -26.55
C SER A 102 -42.88 18.65 -25.38
N ILE A 103 -42.89 17.33 -25.55
CA ILE A 103 -43.03 16.42 -24.39
C ILE A 103 -41.85 16.52 -23.42
N PHE A 104 -40.72 17.05 -23.91
CA PHE A 104 -39.51 17.31 -23.13
C PHE A 104 -39.43 18.76 -22.61
N HIS A 105 -40.47 19.59 -22.77
CA HIS A 105 -40.48 20.99 -22.29
C HIS A 105 -40.21 21.13 -20.78
N ILE A 106 -40.46 20.07 -20.00
CA ILE A 106 -40.17 20.02 -18.56
C ILE A 106 -38.69 19.75 -18.24
N PHE A 107 -37.88 19.33 -19.21
CA PHE A 107 -36.43 19.14 -19.06
C PHE A 107 -35.67 20.46 -19.27
N THR A 108 -36.05 21.51 -18.52
CA THR A 108 -35.16 22.68 -18.40
C THR A 108 -33.92 22.29 -17.61
N PRO A 109 -32.77 22.98 -17.77
CA PRO A 109 -31.56 22.67 -17.01
C PRO A 109 -31.82 22.62 -15.50
N GLU A 110 -32.56 23.59 -14.97
CA GLU A 110 -32.88 23.70 -13.55
C GLU A 110 -33.81 22.57 -13.10
N ARG A 111 -34.88 22.31 -13.85
CA ARG A 111 -35.87 21.29 -13.49
C ARG A 111 -35.32 19.87 -13.66
N HIS A 112 -34.44 19.65 -14.63
CA HIS A 112 -33.76 18.38 -14.81
C HIS A 112 -32.81 18.09 -13.64
N VAL A 113 -32.03 19.10 -13.22
CA VAL A 113 -31.18 19.00 -12.01
C VAL A 113 -32.06 18.71 -10.79
N ASP A 114 -33.14 19.44 -10.58
CA ASP A 114 -34.05 19.22 -9.45
C ASP A 114 -34.60 17.79 -9.42
N LEU A 115 -35.07 17.28 -10.57
CA LEU A 115 -35.55 15.90 -10.70
C LEU A 115 -34.47 14.87 -10.36
N LEU A 116 -33.25 15.04 -10.84
CA LEU A 116 -32.13 14.15 -10.49
C LEU A 116 -31.82 14.21 -8.99
N LEU A 117 -31.86 15.40 -8.39
CA LEU A 117 -31.63 15.58 -6.96
C LEU A 117 -32.75 15.01 -6.07
N THR A 118 -33.96 14.77 -6.61
CA THR A 118 -35.01 14.04 -5.88
C THR A 118 -34.70 12.55 -5.70
N MET A 119 -33.80 11.99 -6.51
CA MET A 119 -33.38 10.59 -6.46
C MET A 119 -32.18 10.34 -5.55
N VAL A 120 -31.64 11.38 -4.90
CA VAL A 120 -30.43 11.31 -4.08
C VAL A 120 -30.79 11.01 -2.62
N ASP A 121 -30.21 9.94 -2.09
CA ASP A 121 -30.29 9.55 -0.68
C ASP A 121 -28.98 9.86 0.04
N GLU A 122 -29.05 10.34 1.29
CA GLU A 122 -27.87 10.59 2.11
C GLU A 122 -27.37 9.28 2.76
N ARG A 123 -26.12 8.89 2.48
CA ARG A 123 -25.52 7.63 2.99
C ARG A 123 -24.29 7.89 3.86
N PRO A 124 -23.87 6.90 4.67
CA PRO A 124 -22.57 6.92 5.33
C PRO A 124 -21.45 7.10 4.30
N LYS A 125 -20.47 7.95 4.63
CA LYS A 125 -19.40 8.34 3.72
C LYS A 125 -18.08 7.83 4.24
N ASP A 126 -17.25 7.34 3.33
CA ASP A 126 -15.85 7.09 3.61
C ASP A 126 -15.09 8.41 3.46
N ILE A 127 -14.86 9.08 4.58
CA ILE A 127 -14.20 10.39 4.61
C ILE A 127 -12.74 10.28 4.17
N ASP A 128 -12.07 9.18 4.51
CA ASP A 128 -10.67 8.95 4.14
C ASP A 128 -10.54 8.75 2.63
N LEU A 129 -11.49 8.03 2.00
CA LEU A 129 -11.56 7.88 0.55
C LEU A 129 -11.83 9.21 -0.15
N ILE A 130 -12.74 10.04 0.37
CA ILE A 130 -13.05 11.37 -0.19
C ILE A 130 -11.82 12.28 -0.11
N ASP A 131 -11.15 12.32 1.04
CA ASP A 131 -9.96 13.15 1.26
C ASP A 131 -8.77 12.67 0.43
N SER A 132 -8.61 11.35 0.27
CA SER A 132 -7.61 10.76 -0.63
C SER A 132 -7.90 11.08 -2.10
N PHE A 133 -9.17 10.99 -2.53
CA PHE A 133 -9.58 11.38 -3.88
C PHE A 133 -9.30 12.85 -4.15
N LYS A 134 -9.68 13.74 -3.23
CA LYS A 134 -9.45 15.18 -3.37
C LYS A 134 -7.96 15.49 -3.45
N SER A 135 -7.15 14.86 -2.60
CA SER A 135 -5.69 15.04 -2.60
C SER A 135 -5.09 14.62 -3.95
N SER A 136 -5.51 13.47 -4.49
CA SER A 136 -5.12 13.02 -5.84
C SER A 136 -5.53 14.02 -6.92
N LEU A 137 -6.76 14.53 -6.88
CA LEU A 137 -7.27 15.51 -7.84
C LEU A 137 -6.45 16.81 -7.83
N LEU A 138 -6.08 17.30 -6.65
CA LEU A 138 -5.28 18.53 -6.50
C LEU A 138 -3.84 18.39 -7.02
N LEU A 139 -3.29 17.17 -7.10
CA LEU A 139 -1.99 16.97 -7.74
C LEU A 139 -2.04 17.29 -9.25
N VAL A 140 -3.20 17.10 -9.89
CA VAL A 140 -3.39 17.42 -11.32
C VAL A 140 -3.31 18.93 -11.58
N GLU A 141 -3.59 19.77 -10.58
CA GLU A 141 -3.56 21.23 -10.70
C GLU A 141 -2.20 21.73 -11.22
N ARG A 142 -1.11 21.08 -10.82
CA ARG A 142 0.27 21.47 -11.18
C ARG A 142 0.57 21.35 -12.67
N ILE A 143 -0.24 20.59 -13.40
CA ILE A 143 -0.05 20.31 -14.83
C ILE A 143 -1.19 20.88 -15.67
N CYS A 144 -2.17 21.54 -15.05
CA CYS A 144 -3.19 22.30 -15.74
C CYS A 144 -2.55 23.59 -16.29
N HIS A 145 -2.56 23.73 -17.62
CA HIS A 145 -2.01 24.90 -18.30
C HIS A 145 -3.11 25.74 -18.98
N ARG A 146 -4.32 25.20 -19.10
CA ARG A 146 -5.45 25.85 -19.75
C ARG A 146 -6.54 26.23 -18.76
N THR A 147 -7.26 27.30 -19.06
CA THR A 147 -8.41 27.77 -18.28
C THR A 147 -9.52 26.75 -18.21
N THR A 148 -9.72 25.95 -19.27
CA THR A 148 -10.72 24.88 -19.35
C THR A 148 -10.40 23.73 -18.39
N GLU A 149 -9.14 23.34 -18.27
CA GLU A 149 -8.67 22.32 -17.32
C GLU A 149 -8.88 22.78 -15.89
N LEU A 150 -8.46 24.01 -15.56
CA LEU A 150 -8.64 24.56 -14.23
C LEU A 150 -10.12 24.72 -13.85
N ALA A 151 -10.96 25.14 -14.81
CA ALA A 151 -12.40 25.24 -14.62
C ALA A 151 -13.03 23.87 -14.30
N PHE A 152 -12.63 22.82 -15.02
CA PHE A 152 -13.12 21.47 -14.80
C PHE A 152 -12.62 20.88 -13.47
N LEU A 153 -11.33 21.04 -13.16
CA LEU A 153 -10.74 20.67 -11.86
C LEU A 153 -11.49 21.32 -10.71
N THR A 154 -11.77 22.62 -10.81
CA THR A 154 -12.49 23.38 -9.77
C THR A 154 -13.87 22.79 -9.50
N GLN A 155 -14.61 22.36 -10.53
CA GLN A 155 -15.92 21.74 -10.32
C GLN A 155 -15.82 20.36 -9.68
N LEU A 156 -14.84 19.54 -10.08
CA LEU A 156 -14.61 18.24 -9.43
C LEU A 156 -14.20 18.39 -7.96
N ALA A 157 -13.35 19.38 -7.65
CA ALA A 157 -12.94 19.67 -6.27
C ALA A 157 -14.10 20.16 -5.40
N ARG A 158 -14.95 21.05 -5.95
CA ARG A 158 -16.19 21.49 -5.29
C ARG A 158 -17.13 20.32 -4.99
N CYS A 159 -17.20 19.35 -5.90
CA CYS A 159 -18.00 18.15 -5.68
C CYS A 159 -17.44 17.30 -4.54
N ALA A 160 -16.12 17.08 -4.48
CA ALA A 160 -15.50 16.37 -3.37
C ALA A 160 -15.71 17.08 -2.02
N ASP A 161 -15.62 18.42 -1.99
CA ASP A 161 -15.89 19.23 -0.80
C ASP A 161 -17.34 19.17 -0.35
N ALA A 162 -18.28 19.31 -1.30
CA ALA A 162 -19.70 19.18 -1.03
C ALA A 162 -20.04 17.78 -0.51
N LEU A 163 -19.34 16.74 -0.99
CA LEU A 163 -19.58 15.37 -0.56
C LEU A 163 -19.30 15.16 0.93
N ARG A 164 -18.35 15.87 1.53
CA ARG A 164 -18.10 15.79 2.98
C ARG A 164 -19.34 16.15 3.82
N THR A 165 -20.21 17.02 3.30
CA THR A 165 -21.34 17.57 4.05
C THR A 165 -22.68 17.03 3.59
N SER A 166 -22.90 16.88 2.28
CA SER A 166 -24.19 16.51 1.72
C SER A 166 -24.07 15.80 0.38
N ALA A 167 -24.62 14.59 0.30
CA ALA A 167 -24.76 13.82 -0.94
C ALA A 167 -25.55 14.60 -2.00
N ARG A 168 -26.61 15.31 -1.60
CA ARG A 168 -27.41 16.16 -2.50
C ARG A 168 -26.59 17.31 -3.08
N SER A 169 -25.83 18.02 -2.25
CA SER A 169 -24.98 19.13 -2.69
C SER A 169 -23.86 18.64 -3.61
N ALA A 170 -23.29 17.47 -3.31
CA ALA A 170 -22.27 16.83 -4.11
C ALA A 170 -22.80 16.40 -5.48
N CYS A 171 -23.97 15.75 -5.54
CA CYS A 171 -24.62 15.42 -6.80
C CYS A 171 -24.88 16.66 -7.66
N GLY A 172 -25.33 17.77 -7.06
CA GLY A 172 -25.52 19.03 -7.78
C GLY A 172 -24.22 19.58 -8.36
N ALA A 173 -23.14 19.57 -7.56
CA ALA A 173 -21.80 19.97 -8.01
C ALA A 173 -21.25 19.03 -9.10
N PHE A 174 -21.52 17.73 -9.03
CA PHE A 174 -21.13 16.77 -10.06
C PHE A 174 -21.85 17.00 -11.38
N ILE A 175 -23.16 17.27 -11.35
CA ILE A 175 -23.91 17.62 -12.56
C ILE A 175 -23.33 18.90 -13.19
N ALA A 176 -22.97 19.90 -12.37
CA ALA A 176 -22.28 21.09 -12.85
C ALA A 176 -20.91 20.77 -13.49
N ALA A 177 -20.16 19.82 -12.93
CA ALA A 177 -18.92 19.33 -13.52
C ALA A 177 -19.16 18.66 -14.89
N LEU A 178 -20.15 17.76 -15.00
CA LEU A 178 -20.52 17.09 -16.26
C LEU A 178 -20.93 18.07 -17.37
N LEU A 179 -21.58 19.17 -16.99
CA LEU A 179 -22.00 20.20 -17.93
C LEU A 179 -20.89 21.19 -18.30
N THR A 180 -19.75 21.19 -17.60
CA THR A 180 -18.67 22.15 -17.87
C THR A 180 -18.14 22.11 -19.31
N PRO A 181 -17.92 20.92 -19.93
CA PRO A 181 -17.48 20.84 -21.33
C PRO A 181 -18.48 21.41 -22.35
N THR A 182 -19.77 21.56 -21.98
CA THR A 182 -20.78 22.18 -22.86
C THR A 182 -20.52 23.66 -23.11
N ARG A 183 -19.78 24.31 -22.21
CA ARG A 183 -19.43 25.74 -22.28
C ARG A 183 -18.16 26.01 -23.07
N PHE A 184 -17.40 24.97 -23.42
CA PHE A 184 -16.18 25.11 -24.20
C PHE A 184 -16.52 25.42 -25.67
N THR A 185 -15.72 26.28 -26.29
CA THR A 185 -15.70 26.42 -27.74
C THR A 185 -15.31 25.09 -28.39
N ASN A 186 -15.53 24.95 -29.71
CA ASN A 186 -15.20 23.70 -30.38
C ASN A 186 -13.71 23.36 -30.31
N GLU A 187 -12.85 24.37 -30.48
CA GLU A 187 -11.40 24.22 -30.39
C GLU A 187 -10.96 23.81 -28.98
N GLU A 188 -11.48 24.48 -27.96
CA GLU A 188 -11.21 24.16 -26.55
C GLU A 188 -11.64 22.74 -26.17
N PHE A 189 -12.80 22.29 -26.64
CA PHE A 189 -13.31 20.96 -26.36
C PHE A 189 -12.45 19.87 -27.02
N VAL A 190 -12.12 20.05 -28.30
CA VAL A 190 -11.25 19.11 -29.03
C VAL A 190 -9.87 19.04 -28.38
N GLU A 191 -9.31 20.18 -27.97
CA GLU A 191 -8.00 20.23 -27.32
C GLU A 191 -8.02 19.65 -25.90
N PHE A 192 -9.14 19.74 -25.17
CA PHE A 192 -9.30 19.13 -23.84
C PHE A 192 -9.23 17.60 -23.87
N LEU A 193 -9.80 16.97 -24.91
CA LEU A 193 -9.83 15.51 -25.08
C LEU A 193 -8.68 14.97 -25.96
N LYS A 194 -7.80 15.84 -26.42
CA LYS A 194 -6.75 15.49 -27.38
C LYS A 194 -5.74 14.53 -26.74
N PRO A 195 -5.36 13.44 -27.44
CA PRO A 195 -4.20 12.64 -27.05
C PRO A 195 -2.96 13.53 -26.88
N GLY A 196 -2.33 13.50 -25.71
CA GLY A 196 -1.23 14.41 -25.35
C GLY A 196 -1.60 15.53 -24.38
N ASN A 197 -2.89 15.87 -24.22
CA ASN A 197 -3.33 16.74 -23.14
C ASN A 197 -3.52 15.95 -21.84
N TYR A 198 -2.42 15.71 -21.13
CA TYR A 198 -2.41 14.83 -19.96
C TYR A 198 -3.27 15.36 -18.80
N ALA A 199 -3.36 16.68 -18.63
CA ALA A 199 -4.24 17.27 -17.63
C ALA A 199 -5.72 16.98 -17.94
N GLY A 200 -6.16 17.20 -19.18
CA GLY A 200 -7.53 16.88 -19.60
C GLY A 200 -7.88 15.39 -19.45
N LEU A 201 -6.95 14.51 -19.80
CA LEU A 201 -7.12 13.05 -19.66
C LEU A 201 -7.22 12.63 -18.18
N LEU A 202 -6.32 13.12 -17.32
CA LEU A 202 -6.35 12.85 -15.88
C LEU A 202 -7.61 13.39 -15.21
N LEU A 203 -8.06 14.59 -15.60
CA LEU A 203 -9.31 15.16 -15.11
C LEU A 203 -10.54 14.34 -15.54
N THR A 204 -10.52 13.79 -16.76
CA THR A 204 -11.57 12.87 -17.23
C THR A 204 -11.58 11.57 -16.42
N ILE A 205 -10.41 11.02 -16.08
CA ILE A 205 -10.29 9.87 -15.17
C ILE A 205 -10.88 10.20 -13.79
N HIS A 206 -10.53 11.36 -13.21
CA HIS A 206 -11.05 11.77 -11.90
C HIS A 206 -12.58 11.96 -11.92
N MET A 207 -13.15 12.48 -13.00
CA MET A 207 -14.61 12.55 -13.17
C MET A 207 -15.26 11.16 -13.13
N LEU A 208 -14.68 10.18 -13.85
CA LEU A 208 -15.17 8.81 -13.86
C LEU A 208 -15.07 8.13 -12.49
N LEU A 209 -13.99 8.36 -11.75
CA LEU A 209 -13.82 7.82 -10.39
C LEU A 209 -14.81 8.46 -9.41
N LEU A 210 -15.02 9.78 -9.53
CA LEU A 210 -15.96 10.52 -8.69
C LEU A 210 -17.40 10.05 -8.87
N GLU A 211 -17.79 9.62 -10.08
CA GLU A 211 -19.10 8.99 -10.36
C GLU A 211 -19.35 7.79 -9.41
N TYR A 212 -18.34 6.95 -9.14
CA TYR A 212 -18.47 5.79 -8.25
C TYR A 212 -18.51 6.19 -6.78
N ILE A 213 -17.64 7.12 -6.38
CA ILE A 213 -17.62 7.62 -4.99
C ILE A 213 -18.98 8.24 -4.64
N LEU A 214 -19.55 9.04 -5.55
CA LEU A 214 -20.90 9.58 -5.42
C LEU A 214 -21.96 8.50 -5.43
N GLY A 215 -21.88 7.54 -6.35
CA GLY A 215 -22.86 6.46 -6.43
C GLY A 215 -23.05 5.70 -5.11
N GLN A 216 -21.96 5.47 -4.37
CA GLN A 216 -22.02 4.85 -3.04
C GLN A 216 -22.62 5.76 -1.97
N ALA A 217 -22.39 7.06 -2.08
CA ALA A 217 -22.85 8.05 -1.11
C ALA A 217 -24.28 8.56 -1.37
N CYS A 218 -24.79 8.40 -2.59
CA CYS A 218 -26.02 9.04 -3.08
C CYS A 218 -27.17 8.05 -3.40
N MET A 219 -26.94 6.72 -3.44
CA MET A 219 -27.95 5.72 -3.84
C MET A 219 -28.20 4.66 -2.75
N GLY A 220 -29.48 4.28 -2.53
CA GLY A 220 -29.89 3.27 -1.53
C GLY A 220 -29.71 1.80 -1.96
N PRO A 221 -29.78 0.83 -1.01
CA PRO A 221 -29.51 -0.60 -1.26
C PRO A 221 -30.52 -1.33 -2.17
N SER A 222 -31.71 -0.78 -2.41
CA SER A 222 -32.67 -1.27 -3.41
C SER A 222 -32.36 -0.80 -4.83
N HIS A 223 -31.34 0.04 -4.99
CA HIS A 223 -30.90 0.67 -6.24
C HIS A 223 -29.43 0.41 -6.55
N ASP A 224 -28.86 -0.66 -6.01
CA ASP A 224 -27.55 -1.15 -6.45
C ASP A 224 -27.62 -1.37 -7.97
N PRO A 225 -26.70 -0.80 -8.78
CA PRO A 225 -26.87 -0.80 -10.22
C PRO A 225 -26.85 -2.24 -10.73
N LYS A 226 -28.03 -2.74 -11.11
CA LYS A 226 -28.23 -4.01 -11.85
C LYS A 226 -27.47 -4.04 -13.19
N ALA A 227 -26.86 -2.91 -13.58
CA ALA A 227 -26.06 -2.71 -14.77
C ALA A 227 -24.56 -2.94 -14.51
N VAL A 228 -24.17 -4.21 -14.29
CA VAL A 228 -22.75 -4.65 -14.17
C VAL A 228 -21.88 -4.14 -15.33
N TYR A 229 -22.49 -3.92 -16.51
CA TYR A 229 -21.81 -3.44 -17.70
C TYR A 229 -21.25 -2.01 -17.58
N ARG A 230 -21.95 -1.08 -16.92
CA ARG A 230 -21.46 0.31 -16.77
C ARG A 230 -20.15 0.33 -15.97
N LYS A 231 -20.06 -0.49 -14.93
CA LYS A 231 -18.83 -0.73 -14.15
C LYS A 231 -17.67 -1.15 -15.03
N ASN A 232 -17.88 -2.16 -15.85
CA ASN A 232 -16.85 -2.68 -16.74
C ASN A 232 -16.44 -1.65 -17.81
N THR A 233 -17.39 -0.91 -18.37
CA THR A 233 -17.10 0.15 -19.35
C THR A 233 -16.26 1.26 -18.74
N VAL A 234 -16.60 1.75 -17.55
CA VAL A 234 -15.80 2.81 -16.89
C VAL A 234 -14.38 2.32 -16.56
N ILE A 235 -14.23 1.09 -16.07
CA ILE A 235 -12.90 0.50 -15.83
C ILE A 235 -12.07 0.50 -17.12
N ARG A 236 -12.66 0.08 -18.25
CA ARG A 236 -11.97 0.08 -19.55
C ARG A 236 -11.62 1.48 -20.01
N TRP A 237 -12.52 2.45 -19.88
CA TRP A 237 -12.24 3.85 -20.22
C TRP A 237 -11.10 4.43 -19.40
N THR A 238 -11.14 4.23 -18.08
CA THR A 238 -10.08 4.67 -17.17
C THR A 238 -8.73 4.06 -17.54
N ASN A 239 -8.69 2.74 -17.78
CA ASN A 239 -7.45 2.06 -18.17
C ASN A 239 -6.93 2.51 -19.53
N SER A 240 -7.81 2.74 -20.50
CA SER A 240 -7.44 3.23 -21.84
C SER A 240 -6.84 4.64 -21.76
N LEU A 241 -7.49 5.55 -21.02
CA LEU A 241 -6.97 6.90 -20.79
C LEU A 241 -5.63 6.88 -20.05
N ALA A 242 -5.51 6.09 -18.97
CA ALA A 242 -4.26 5.93 -18.24
C ALA A 242 -3.15 5.35 -19.13
N GLY A 243 -3.49 4.40 -20.00
CA GLY A 243 -2.62 3.82 -21.02
C GLY A 243 -2.16 4.79 -22.11
N SER A 244 -2.68 6.02 -22.15
CA SER A 244 -2.22 7.10 -23.04
C SER A 244 -1.36 8.16 -22.35
N LEU A 245 -1.22 8.13 -21.02
CA LEU A 245 -0.37 9.05 -20.25
C LEU A 245 1.12 8.71 -20.43
N PRO A 246 2.05 9.67 -20.37
CA PRO A 246 3.45 9.37 -20.60
C PRO A 246 4.03 8.57 -19.43
N PRO A 247 5.13 7.82 -19.66
CA PRO A 247 5.67 6.89 -18.67
C PRO A 247 6.06 7.52 -17.32
N ASN A 248 6.33 8.83 -17.26
CA ASN A 248 6.62 9.54 -16.00
C ASN A 248 5.41 9.67 -15.06
N TYR A 249 4.19 9.39 -15.54
CA TYR A 249 2.98 9.27 -14.73
C TYR A 249 2.66 7.81 -14.37
N ARG A 250 3.56 6.88 -14.72
CA ARG A 250 3.44 5.44 -14.47
C ARG A 250 4.54 5.00 -13.52
N ILE A 251 4.23 4.00 -12.71
CA ILE A 251 5.20 3.33 -11.83
C ILE A 251 6.26 2.69 -12.72
N ILE A 252 7.56 2.95 -12.47
CA ILE A 252 8.64 2.32 -13.23
C ILE A 252 8.65 0.82 -12.91
N THR A 253 8.32 0.00 -13.90
CA THR A 253 8.20 -1.46 -13.80
C THR A 253 8.89 -2.14 -14.98
N TRP A 254 8.95 -3.48 -14.99
CA TRP A 254 9.52 -4.23 -16.12
C TRP A 254 8.89 -3.81 -17.46
N GLU A 255 7.57 -3.66 -17.53
CA GLU A 255 6.90 -3.21 -18.77
C GLU A 255 7.28 -1.79 -19.24
N ASN A 256 7.80 -0.94 -18.34
CA ASN A 256 8.28 0.39 -18.69
C ASN A 256 9.74 0.38 -19.13
N ILE A 257 10.54 -0.52 -18.55
CA ILE A 257 11.96 -0.67 -18.86
C ILE A 257 12.15 -1.44 -20.17
N GLU A 258 11.36 -2.48 -20.46
CA GLU A 258 11.46 -3.27 -21.70
C GLU A 258 10.08 -3.40 -22.38
N PRO A 259 9.54 -2.31 -22.96
CA PRO A 259 8.22 -2.31 -23.58
C PRO A 259 8.10 -3.30 -24.76
N ALA A 260 9.21 -3.55 -25.47
CA ALA A 260 9.35 -4.58 -26.49
C ALA A 260 10.60 -5.43 -26.19
N GLU A 261 10.57 -6.72 -26.52
CA GLU A 261 11.64 -7.65 -26.15
C GLU A 261 12.99 -7.22 -26.74
N GLY A 262 13.96 -6.93 -25.87
CA GLY A 262 15.29 -6.44 -26.21
C GLY A 262 15.41 -4.92 -26.40
N GLU A 263 14.32 -4.16 -26.27
CA GLU A 263 14.30 -2.70 -26.42
C GLU A 263 14.14 -2.03 -25.04
N PHE A 264 15.24 -1.49 -24.49
CA PHE A 264 15.30 -0.97 -23.13
C PHE A 264 15.21 0.55 -23.03
N HIS A 265 14.34 1.06 -22.15
CA HIS A 265 14.04 2.47 -21.92
C HIS A 265 14.27 2.84 -20.43
N PHE A 266 15.32 3.60 -20.14
CA PHE A 266 15.74 3.93 -18.76
C PHE A 266 15.50 5.39 -18.35
N GLU A 267 14.91 6.21 -19.22
CA GLU A 267 14.84 7.67 -19.02
C GLU A 267 14.10 8.08 -17.75
N GLN A 268 13.12 7.29 -17.31
CA GLN A 268 12.40 7.55 -16.07
C GLN A 268 13.23 7.17 -14.84
N LEU A 269 13.96 6.06 -14.91
CA LEU A 269 14.84 5.62 -13.83
C LEU A 269 15.96 6.64 -13.62
N ASP A 270 16.54 7.15 -14.71
CA ASP A 270 17.56 8.19 -14.67
C ASP A 270 17.04 9.45 -13.95
N LYS A 271 15.81 9.89 -14.24
CA LYS A 271 15.17 11.03 -13.54
C LYS A 271 14.97 10.78 -12.05
N VAL A 272 14.59 9.56 -11.66
CA VAL A 272 14.45 9.19 -10.24
C VAL A 272 15.80 9.25 -9.54
N ILE A 273 16.86 8.72 -10.16
CA ILE A 273 18.23 8.75 -9.62
C ILE A 273 18.74 10.18 -9.49
N GLU A 274 18.54 11.02 -10.53
CA GLU A 274 18.92 12.43 -10.51
C GLU A 274 18.15 13.21 -9.44
N GLY A 275 16.85 12.95 -9.30
CA GLY A 275 16.02 13.51 -8.24
C GLY A 275 16.54 13.16 -6.85
N ALA A 276 16.84 11.89 -6.59
CA ALA A 276 17.39 11.45 -5.31
C ALA A 276 18.73 12.13 -5.00
N ARG A 277 19.65 12.20 -5.97
CA ARG A 277 20.94 12.90 -5.82
C ARG A 277 20.76 14.38 -5.49
N LYS A 278 19.86 15.07 -6.22
CA LYS A 278 19.56 16.49 -5.98
C LYS A 278 19.05 16.76 -4.56
N HIS A 279 18.34 15.80 -3.98
CA HIS A 279 17.78 15.90 -2.64
C HIS A 279 18.62 15.21 -1.56
N ASN A 280 19.84 14.76 -1.89
CA ASN A 280 20.74 14.04 -0.98
C ASN A 280 20.07 12.81 -0.33
N LEU A 281 19.30 12.06 -1.13
CA LEU A 281 18.61 10.84 -0.73
C LEU A 281 19.30 9.62 -1.34
N HIS A 282 19.23 8.51 -0.61
CA HIS A 282 19.55 7.19 -1.12
C HIS A 282 18.28 6.51 -1.66
N LEU A 283 18.45 5.56 -2.58
CA LEU A 283 17.34 4.83 -3.21
C LEU A 283 17.43 3.34 -2.90
N ILE A 284 16.27 2.75 -2.63
CA ILE A 284 16.03 1.31 -2.71
C ILE A 284 15.04 1.13 -3.87
N LEU A 285 15.42 0.36 -4.89
CA LEU A 285 14.66 0.26 -6.14
C LEU A 285 13.93 -1.07 -6.25
N LEU A 286 12.61 -1.05 -6.14
CA LEU A 286 11.79 -2.26 -6.17
C LEU A 286 11.66 -2.81 -7.61
N TRP A 287 12.11 -4.04 -7.83
CA TRP A 287 12.00 -4.70 -9.13
C TRP A 287 10.66 -5.47 -9.25
N PHE A 288 9.67 -4.83 -9.89
CA PHE A 288 8.39 -5.46 -10.20
C PHE A 288 8.48 -6.25 -11.51
N GLY A 289 9.15 -7.40 -11.43
CA GLY A 289 9.37 -8.35 -12.54
C GLY A 289 8.24 -9.37 -12.69
N SER A 290 8.57 -10.66 -12.59
CA SER A 290 7.59 -11.75 -12.75
C SER A 290 6.48 -11.76 -11.70
N PHE A 291 6.71 -11.19 -10.53
CA PHE A 291 5.85 -11.35 -9.37
C PHE A 291 5.67 -10.02 -8.62
N LYS A 292 4.43 -9.60 -8.43
CA LYS A 292 4.00 -8.43 -7.64
C LYS A 292 2.65 -8.73 -6.99
N ASN A 293 2.57 -8.72 -5.66
CA ASN A 293 1.40 -9.14 -4.87
C ASN A 293 0.84 -10.49 -5.36
N GLY A 294 1.74 -11.39 -5.74
CA GLY A 294 1.43 -12.68 -6.34
C GLY A 294 1.07 -12.69 -7.81
N LEU A 295 0.84 -11.54 -8.45
CA LEU A 295 0.44 -11.48 -9.84
C LEU A 295 1.64 -11.16 -10.74
N SER A 296 1.55 -11.47 -12.03
CA SER A 296 2.51 -11.05 -13.06
C SER A 296 2.04 -9.81 -13.82
N SER A 297 1.31 -8.94 -13.13
CA SER A 297 0.64 -7.76 -13.70
C SER A 297 1.59 -6.67 -14.21
N TYR A 298 2.86 -6.72 -13.85
CA TYR A 298 3.89 -5.74 -14.26
C TYR A 298 4.89 -6.27 -15.29
N THR A 299 4.72 -7.51 -15.74
CA THR A 299 5.51 -8.07 -16.85
C THR A 299 5.19 -7.34 -18.17
N PRO A 300 6.11 -7.26 -19.14
CA PRO A 300 5.85 -6.62 -20.43
C PRO A 300 4.73 -7.31 -21.22
N SER A 301 4.16 -6.59 -22.19
CA SER A 301 3.09 -7.11 -23.05
C SER A 301 3.49 -8.40 -23.79
N TRP A 302 4.74 -8.50 -24.24
CA TRP A 302 5.29 -9.66 -24.95
C TRP A 302 5.49 -10.89 -24.03
N VAL A 303 5.51 -10.71 -22.71
CA VAL A 303 5.40 -11.79 -21.72
C VAL A 303 3.93 -12.10 -21.45
N LYS A 304 3.13 -11.07 -21.11
CA LYS A 304 1.72 -11.20 -20.71
C LYS A 304 0.87 -11.91 -21.77
N ALA A 305 1.07 -11.56 -23.03
CA ALA A 305 0.25 -11.99 -24.17
C ALA A 305 0.79 -13.25 -24.88
N ASN A 306 1.87 -13.86 -24.40
CA ASN A 306 2.46 -15.06 -25.00
C ASN A 306 2.48 -16.24 -24.01
N PRO A 307 1.31 -16.82 -23.68
CA PRO A 307 1.21 -17.93 -22.73
C PRO A 307 1.85 -19.23 -23.23
N ASP A 308 2.10 -19.38 -24.54
CA ASP A 308 2.80 -20.55 -25.08
C ASP A 308 4.28 -20.57 -24.67
N ARG A 309 4.93 -19.40 -24.71
CA ARG A 309 6.31 -19.22 -24.25
C ARG A 309 6.39 -19.02 -22.73
N PHE A 310 5.45 -18.27 -22.15
CA PHE A 310 5.40 -17.90 -20.74
C PHE A 310 4.11 -18.42 -20.10
N PRO A 311 4.01 -19.75 -19.88
CA PRO A 311 2.82 -20.37 -19.35
C PRO A 311 2.51 -19.84 -17.96
N ARG A 312 1.23 -19.64 -17.71
CA ARG A 312 0.70 -19.23 -16.41
C ARG A 312 0.57 -20.42 -15.45
N ALA A 313 0.44 -20.15 -14.16
CA ALA A 313 0.16 -21.20 -13.19
C ALA A 313 -1.29 -21.72 -13.33
N GLU A 314 -1.44 -23.04 -13.22
CA GLU A 314 -2.75 -23.70 -13.19
C GLU A 314 -3.28 -23.74 -11.75
N LEU A 315 -4.50 -23.26 -11.54
CA LEU A 315 -5.18 -23.27 -10.23
C LEU A 315 -5.98 -24.57 -10.04
N GLY A 316 -6.00 -25.08 -8.81
CA GLY A 316 -6.76 -26.28 -8.44
C GLY A 316 -8.29 -26.04 -8.37
N HIS A 317 -9.06 -27.13 -8.30
CA HIS A 317 -10.54 -27.24 -8.42
C HIS A 317 -11.43 -26.39 -7.48
N LYS A 318 -10.91 -25.47 -6.66
CA LYS A 318 -11.73 -24.62 -5.76
C LYS A 318 -12.58 -23.58 -6.54
N TYR A 319 -12.35 -23.41 -7.86
CA TYR A 319 -13.04 -22.47 -8.75
C TYR A 319 -13.97 -23.12 -9.80
N GLY A 320 -14.38 -24.37 -9.59
CA GLY A 320 -15.28 -25.09 -10.50
C GLY A 320 -14.58 -26.09 -11.42
N SER A 321 -15.35 -26.75 -12.28
CA SER A 321 -14.92 -27.89 -13.12
C SER A 321 -13.97 -27.52 -14.27
N ASN A 322 -13.69 -26.24 -14.50
CA ASN A 322 -12.73 -25.79 -15.50
C ASN A 322 -11.36 -25.52 -14.84
N ARG A 323 -10.28 -25.95 -15.50
CA ARG A 323 -8.89 -25.61 -15.14
C ARG A 323 -8.72 -24.08 -15.19
N ALA A 324 -8.92 -23.42 -14.05
CA ALA A 324 -8.68 -21.99 -13.92
C ALA A 324 -7.17 -21.72 -14.01
N VAL A 325 -6.80 -20.66 -14.70
CA VAL A 325 -5.41 -20.22 -14.86
C VAL A 325 -5.25 -18.93 -14.06
N GLY A 326 -4.24 -18.86 -13.19
CA GLY A 326 -3.95 -17.66 -12.40
C GLY A 326 -3.26 -16.59 -13.24
N ASP A 327 -3.34 -15.33 -12.83
CA ASP A 327 -2.61 -14.24 -13.50
C ASP A 327 -1.17 -14.15 -12.95
N VAL A 328 -0.46 -15.28 -13.02
CA VAL A 328 0.92 -15.45 -12.56
C VAL A 328 1.67 -16.37 -13.51
N VAL A 329 2.88 -16.00 -13.91
CA VAL A 329 3.76 -16.86 -14.70
C VAL A 329 4.22 -18.05 -13.86
N SER A 330 4.31 -19.22 -14.51
CA SER A 330 4.70 -20.44 -13.82
C SER A 330 6.15 -20.36 -13.35
N VAL A 331 6.38 -20.54 -12.04
CA VAL A 331 7.72 -20.62 -11.43
C VAL A 331 8.57 -21.77 -12.00
N PHE A 332 7.93 -22.76 -12.63
CA PHE A 332 8.61 -23.90 -13.27
C PHE A 332 9.09 -23.61 -14.69
N ASN A 333 8.73 -22.46 -15.28
CA ASN A 333 9.10 -22.13 -16.64
C ASN A 333 10.44 -21.38 -16.68
N GLU A 334 11.43 -21.99 -17.31
CA GLU A 334 12.77 -21.40 -17.44
C GLU A 334 12.80 -20.19 -18.37
N ALA A 335 11.92 -20.12 -19.38
CA ALA A 335 11.87 -18.98 -20.27
C ALA A 335 11.42 -17.72 -19.53
N SER A 336 10.42 -17.82 -18.65
CA SER A 336 9.99 -16.73 -17.75
C SER A 336 11.15 -16.30 -16.85
N ARG A 337 11.82 -17.25 -16.18
CA ARG A 337 12.98 -16.98 -15.31
C ARG A 337 14.11 -16.28 -16.04
N ASN A 338 14.45 -16.77 -17.22
CA ASN A 338 15.55 -16.25 -18.00
C ASN A 338 15.20 -14.87 -18.59
N ALA A 339 13.93 -14.61 -18.93
CA ALA A 339 13.46 -13.29 -19.35
C ALA A 339 13.56 -12.28 -18.21
N ASP A 340 13.07 -12.63 -17.01
CA ASP A 340 13.17 -11.78 -15.81
C ASP A 340 14.63 -11.47 -15.46
N ALA A 341 15.51 -12.48 -15.56
CA ALA A 341 16.94 -12.30 -15.29
C ALA A 341 17.70 -11.51 -16.38
N ARG A 342 17.19 -11.45 -17.63
CA ARG A 342 17.89 -10.82 -18.76
C ARG A 342 17.95 -9.30 -18.63
N GLU A 343 16.94 -8.71 -18.03
CA GLU A 343 16.80 -7.28 -17.68
C GLU A 343 18.04 -6.72 -16.98
N TRP A 344 18.65 -7.51 -16.10
CA TRP A 344 19.72 -7.07 -15.21
C TRP A 344 21.06 -6.80 -15.89
N LYS A 345 21.21 -7.18 -17.16
CA LYS A 345 22.46 -7.00 -17.93
C LYS A 345 22.78 -5.55 -18.31
N MET A 346 21.96 -4.56 -17.96
CA MET A 346 22.22 -3.16 -18.28
C MET A 346 21.95 -2.20 -17.10
N LYS A 347 23.07 -1.73 -16.52
CA LYS A 347 23.25 -0.64 -15.53
C LYS A 347 22.49 -0.70 -14.20
N SER A 348 23.19 -1.24 -13.20
CA SER A 348 23.56 -0.61 -11.91
C SER A 348 22.49 0.06 -11.04
N ALA A 349 21.21 -0.30 -11.09
CA ALA A 349 20.29 0.15 -10.05
C ALA A 349 19.03 -0.71 -10.04
N CYS A 350 19.03 -1.86 -9.36
CA CYS A 350 17.78 -2.52 -8.95
C CYS A 350 18.07 -3.38 -7.72
N SER A 351 17.12 -3.43 -6.79
CA SER A 351 17.09 -4.41 -5.70
C SER A 351 15.65 -4.51 -5.18
N VAL A 352 14.92 -5.54 -5.60
CA VAL A 352 14.00 -6.37 -4.78
C VAL A 352 13.14 -7.24 -5.68
N VAL A 353 13.05 -8.53 -5.37
CA VAL A 353 12.13 -9.44 -6.04
C VAL A 353 10.91 -9.67 -5.14
N HIS A 354 9.69 -9.52 -5.67
CA HIS A 354 8.45 -9.48 -4.89
C HIS A 354 7.61 -10.77 -4.99
N GLY A 355 6.70 -10.95 -4.03
CA GLY A 355 5.93 -12.14 -3.65
C GLY A 355 4.93 -12.76 -4.63
N THR A 356 4.53 -13.98 -4.25
CA THR A 356 4.06 -15.11 -5.06
C THR A 356 2.54 -15.28 -5.06
N GLU A 357 1.90 -15.80 -6.11
CA GLU A 357 0.44 -16.08 -6.05
C GLU A 357 0.17 -17.40 -5.34
N VAL A 358 -1.11 -17.53 -4.98
CA VAL A 358 -1.87 -18.75 -4.79
C VAL A 358 -1.60 -19.73 -5.93
N THR A 359 -0.56 -20.53 -5.80
CA THR A 359 -0.22 -21.54 -6.79
C THR A 359 -0.17 -22.88 -6.08
N ARG A 360 -1.20 -23.70 -6.30
CA ARG A 360 -1.12 -25.10 -5.87
C ARG A 360 -0.10 -25.81 -6.76
N PRO A 361 0.72 -26.71 -6.19
CA PRO A 361 1.67 -27.48 -6.97
C PRO A 361 1.00 -28.15 -8.18
N ARG A 362 1.63 -28.08 -9.36
CA ARG A 362 1.18 -28.87 -10.51
C ARG A 362 1.19 -30.33 -10.11
N LYS A 363 0.05 -31.05 -10.23
CA LYS A 363 -0.06 -32.46 -9.78
C LYS A 363 1.12 -33.34 -10.21
N LYS A 364 1.61 -33.17 -11.45
CA LYS A 364 2.77 -33.91 -11.98
C LYS A 364 4.11 -33.53 -11.32
N ALA A 365 4.32 -32.25 -11.02
CA ALA A 365 5.55 -31.79 -10.36
C ALA A 365 5.56 -32.20 -8.88
N PHE A 366 4.42 -32.10 -8.20
CA PHE A 366 4.28 -32.52 -6.80
C PHE A 366 4.38 -34.04 -6.62
N SER A 367 3.94 -34.82 -7.60
CA SER A 367 4.12 -36.28 -7.61
C SER A 367 5.55 -36.72 -7.93
N SER A 368 6.46 -35.79 -8.23
CA SER A 368 7.87 -36.11 -8.50
C SER A 368 8.64 -36.32 -7.17
N PRO A 369 9.79 -37.02 -7.19
CA PRO A 369 10.66 -37.16 -6.02
C PRO A 369 11.10 -35.82 -5.44
N VAL A 370 11.27 -35.76 -4.12
CA VAL A 370 11.86 -34.57 -3.48
C VAL A 370 13.34 -34.50 -3.90
N PRO A 371 13.82 -33.33 -4.35
CA PRO A 371 15.23 -33.12 -4.67
C PRO A 371 16.16 -33.52 -3.52
N SER A 372 17.24 -34.24 -3.83
CA SER A 372 18.17 -34.76 -2.83
C SER A 372 18.95 -33.66 -2.12
N ASP A 373 19.24 -32.55 -2.82
CA ASP A 373 19.85 -31.34 -2.25
C ASP A 373 19.01 -30.76 -1.11
N LEU A 374 17.68 -30.70 -1.28
CA LEU A 374 16.74 -30.27 -0.25
C LEU A 374 16.73 -31.21 0.95
N LEU A 375 16.61 -32.52 0.73
CA LEU A 375 16.58 -33.51 1.82
C LEU A 375 17.88 -33.48 2.65
N MET A 376 19.03 -33.46 1.97
CA MET A 376 20.34 -33.40 2.64
C MET A 376 20.53 -32.10 3.42
N SER A 377 20.08 -30.96 2.86
CA SER A 377 20.18 -29.65 3.51
C SER A 377 19.30 -29.57 4.75
N LEU A 378 18.04 -30.03 4.66
CA LEU A 378 17.13 -30.11 5.81
C LEU A 378 17.69 -31.02 6.91
N ALA A 379 18.22 -32.19 6.54
CA ALA A 379 18.77 -33.13 7.52
C ALA A 379 20.03 -32.61 8.21
N SER A 380 20.93 -31.97 7.47
CA SER A 380 22.15 -31.39 8.03
C SER A 380 21.86 -30.21 8.95
N ASN A 381 20.72 -29.52 8.75
CA ASN A 381 20.31 -28.35 9.51
C ASN A 381 19.22 -28.63 10.55
N ALA A 382 18.76 -29.87 10.73
CA ALA A 382 17.56 -30.23 11.49
C ALA A 382 17.47 -29.59 12.89
N LYS A 383 18.61 -29.50 13.61
CA LYS A 383 18.66 -28.88 14.95
C LYS A 383 18.41 -27.37 14.95
N ASN A 384 18.80 -26.70 13.87
CA ASN A 384 18.80 -25.25 13.74
C ASN A 384 17.68 -24.72 12.83
N LEU A 385 16.75 -25.59 12.41
CA LEU A 385 15.54 -25.16 11.71
C LEU A 385 14.68 -24.27 12.60
N HIS A 386 13.98 -23.32 11.99
CA HIS A 386 13.03 -22.44 12.63
C HIS A 386 11.91 -23.26 13.31
N GLU A 387 11.45 -22.81 14.48
CA GLU A 387 10.43 -23.52 15.25
C GLU A 387 9.09 -23.59 14.52
N ASP A 388 8.69 -22.52 13.82
CA ASP A 388 7.48 -22.53 12.97
C ASP A 388 7.55 -23.61 11.87
N LEU A 389 8.72 -23.85 11.26
CA LEU A 389 8.88 -24.94 10.28
C LEU A 389 8.68 -26.30 10.96
N LYS A 390 9.32 -26.54 12.11
CA LYS A 390 9.15 -27.80 12.86
C LYS A 390 7.70 -28.02 13.29
N THR A 391 7.00 -26.94 13.66
CA THR A 391 5.60 -26.95 14.10
C THR A 391 4.66 -27.38 12.97
N ASN A 392 4.94 -27.00 11.73
CA ASN A 392 4.17 -27.44 10.57
C ASN A 392 4.42 -28.92 10.20
N PHE A 393 5.53 -29.50 10.66
CA PHE A 393 5.93 -30.87 10.37
C PHE A 393 6.20 -31.69 11.65
N PRO A 394 5.23 -31.82 12.57
CA PRO A 394 5.46 -32.36 13.92
C PRO A 394 5.82 -33.85 13.92
N ASN A 395 5.46 -34.57 12.86
CA ASN A 395 5.73 -36.00 12.69
C ASN A 395 6.91 -36.29 11.76
N THR A 396 7.60 -35.27 11.27
CA THR A 396 8.73 -35.42 10.35
C THR A 396 10.04 -35.42 11.14
N ASP A 397 10.75 -36.54 11.13
CA ASP A 397 12.15 -36.57 11.57
C ASP A 397 13.05 -36.02 10.46
N PHE A 398 13.36 -34.74 10.54
CA PHE A 398 14.24 -34.09 9.57
C PHE A 398 15.63 -34.74 9.50
N THR A 399 16.14 -35.35 10.57
CA THR A 399 17.50 -35.91 10.61
C THR A 399 17.69 -37.13 9.72
N SER A 400 16.63 -37.88 9.43
CA SER A 400 16.63 -39.11 8.65
C SER A 400 16.22 -38.92 7.17
N LEU A 401 15.95 -37.68 6.74
CA LEU A 401 15.67 -37.36 5.34
C LEU A 401 16.91 -37.63 4.46
N ARG A 402 16.91 -38.74 3.71
CA ARG A 402 18.01 -39.13 2.80
C ARG A 402 17.56 -39.46 1.38
N SER A 403 16.34 -39.97 1.25
CA SER A 403 15.73 -40.31 -0.04
C SER A 403 14.22 -40.24 0.13
N SER A 404 13.50 -39.90 -0.93
CA SER A 404 12.05 -39.85 -0.87
C SER A 404 11.40 -40.25 -2.19
N SER A 405 10.17 -40.73 -2.12
CA SER A 405 9.38 -41.15 -3.28
C SER A 405 8.72 -39.98 -3.98
N SER A 406 7.92 -39.18 -3.26
CA SER A 406 7.29 -37.95 -3.77
C SER A 406 7.14 -36.90 -2.66
N TRP A 407 6.89 -35.65 -3.03
CA TRP A 407 6.61 -34.58 -2.06
C TRP A 407 5.41 -34.91 -1.17
N GLU A 408 4.35 -35.44 -1.78
CA GLU A 408 3.14 -35.86 -1.05
C GLU A 408 3.43 -36.93 0.00
N VAL A 409 4.25 -37.94 -0.32
CA VAL A 409 4.57 -39.01 0.64
C VAL A 409 5.52 -38.51 1.73
N THR A 410 6.42 -37.58 1.39
CA THR A 410 7.47 -37.11 2.31
C THR A 410 6.93 -36.07 3.31
N PHE A 411 6.17 -35.13 2.79
CA PHE A 411 5.75 -33.92 3.51
C PHE A 411 4.24 -33.85 3.68
N GLY A 412 3.45 -34.69 3.00
CA GLY A 412 1.99 -34.65 3.06
C GLY A 412 1.37 -33.67 2.07
N THR A 413 0.10 -33.34 2.30
CA THR A 413 -0.69 -32.40 1.48
C THR A 413 -1.18 -31.21 2.31
N GLY A 414 -1.93 -30.28 1.71
CA GLY A 414 -2.47 -29.12 2.43
C GLY A 414 -1.41 -28.07 2.73
N VAL A 415 -1.30 -27.63 3.99
CA VAL A 415 -0.35 -26.59 4.43
C VAL A 415 1.10 -26.95 4.09
N ASN A 416 1.40 -28.24 4.04
CA ASN A 416 2.74 -28.76 3.79
C ASN A 416 3.20 -28.63 2.33
N THR A 417 2.30 -28.27 1.42
CA THR A 417 2.63 -27.95 0.02
C THR A 417 3.41 -26.64 -0.11
N ASP A 418 3.43 -25.81 0.93
CA ASP A 418 4.13 -24.52 0.92
C ASP A 418 5.66 -24.69 0.81
N LEU A 419 6.21 -25.76 1.40
CA LEU A 419 7.65 -26.08 1.33
C LEU A 419 8.08 -26.37 -0.11
N PHE A 420 7.23 -27.04 -0.89
CA PHE A 420 7.46 -27.27 -2.32
C PHE A 420 7.51 -25.95 -3.09
N MET A 421 6.53 -25.07 -2.87
CA MET A 421 6.50 -23.78 -3.55
C MET A 421 7.67 -22.91 -3.15
N ALA A 422 8.00 -22.84 -1.85
CA ALA A 422 9.14 -22.08 -1.32
C ALA A 422 10.47 -22.52 -1.95
N TYR A 423 10.71 -23.83 -2.10
CA TYR A 423 11.93 -24.34 -2.74
C TYR A 423 12.06 -23.85 -4.19
N HIS A 424 10.97 -23.89 -4.96
CA HIS A 424 11.01 -23.49 -6.36
C HIS A 424 11.08 -21.97 -6.54
N TYR A 425 10.39 -21.19 -5.71
CA TYR A 425 10.52 -19.73 -5.71
C TYR A 425 11.91 -19.28 -5.26
N ALA A 426 12.46 -19.85 -4.19
CA ALA A 426 13.80 -19.54 -3.73
C ALA A 426 14.83 -19.73 -4.84
N LYS A 427 14.79 -20.86 -5.57
CA LYS A 427 15.71 -21.10 -6.71
C LYS A 427 15.47 -20.16 -7.88
N TYR A 428 14.22 -19.81 -8.18
CA TYR A 428 13.89 -18.84 -9.23
C TYR A 428 14.48 -17.47 -8.90
N LEU A 429 14.16 -16.93 -7.73
CA LEU A 429 14.61 -15.59 -7.34
C LEU A 429 16.12 -15.56 -7.08
N ASN A 430 16.72 -16.65 -6.59
CA ASN A 430 18.17 -16.76 -6.50
C ASN A 430 18.83 -16.61 -7.87
N PHE A 431 18.27 -17.25 -8.91
CA PHE A 431 18.84 -17.14 -10.24
C PHE A 431 18.78 -15.70 -10.77
N VAL A 432 17.67 -14.99 -10.53
CA VAL A 432 17.52 -13.57 -10.87
C VAL A 432 18.53 -12.72 -10.09
N ALA A 433 18.58 -12.87 -8.77
CA ALA A 433 19.51 -12.14 -7.90
C ALA A 433 20.99 -12.41 -8.25
N ALA A 434 21.36 -13.68 -8.44
CA ALA A 434 22.71 -14.09 -8.85
C ALA A 434 23.11 -13.51 -10.22
N THR A 435 22.15 -13.37 -11.13
CA THR A 435 22.38 -12.74 -12.44
C THR A 435 22.61 -11.25 -12.26
N GLY A 436 21.78 -10.56 -11.48
CA GLY A 436 21.96 -9.14 -11.19
C GLY A 436 23.25 -8.82 -10.44
N LYS A 437 23.63 -9.64 -9.45
CA LYS A 437 24.87 -9.47 -8.66
C LYS A 437 26.15 -9.62 -9.47
N LYS A 438 26.12 -10.33 -10.61
CA LYS A 438 27.27 -10.39 -11.54
C LYS A 438 27.53 -9.05 -12.23
N GLU A 439 26.48 -8.26 -12.44
CA GLU A 439 26.55 -6.97 -13.12
C GLU A 439 26.78 -5.83 -12.12
N CYS A 440 26.10 -5.87 -10.98
CA CYS A 440 26.27 -4.90 -9.90
C CYS A 440 26.11 -5.55 -8.53
N HIS A 441 27.17 -5.48 -7.73
CA HIS A 441 27.23 -6.13 -6.41
C HIS A 441 26.51 -5.32 -5.33
N LEU A 442 25.24 -4.99 -5.55
CA LEU A 442 24.38 -4.35 -4.56
C LEU A 442 23.74 -5.39 -3.63
N PRO A 443 23.46 -5.03 -2.37
CA PRO A 443 22.60 -5.84 -1.52
C PRO A 443 21.22 -6.01 -2.16
N MET A 444 20.70 -7.23 -2.14
CA MET A 444 19.39 -7.60 -2.67
C MET A 444 18.57 -8.30 -1.60
N PHE A 445 17.27 -8.03 -1.57
CA PHE A 445 16.35 -8.69 -0.66
C PHE A 445 15.06 -9.08 -1.36
N THR A 446 14.29 -9.95 -0.73
CA THR A 446 12.89 -10.21 -1.09
C THR A 446 12.02 -9.73 0.06
N ASN A 447 10.96 -8.99 -0.25
CA ASN A 447 9.97 -8.64 0.77
C ASN A 447 9.02 -9.82 1.02
N VAL A 448 8.37 -9.86 2.17
CA VAL A 448 7.52 -10.98 2.60
C VAL A 448 6.13 -10.50 2.95
N TRP A 449 5.15 -10.88 2.13
CA TRP A 449 3.74 -10.84 2.51
C TRP A 449 3.49 -11.91 3.57
N LEU A 450 3.34 -11.46 4.82
CA LEU A 450 3.13 -12.33 5.98
C LEU A 450 1.76 -13.00 5.95
N ASN A 451 1.68 -14.21 6.51
CA ASN A 451 0.42 -14.82 6.90
C ASN A 451 -0.12 -14.12 8.17
N TYR A 452 -1.43 -13.90 8.25
CA TYR A 452 -2.05 -13.21 9.39
C TYR A 452 -2.69 -14.19 10.38
N THR A 453 -1.98 -15.29 10.63
CA THR A 453 -2.49 -16.47 11.31
C THR A 453 -1.46 -16.98 12.32
N GLY A 454 -1.91 -17.42 13.50
CA GLY A 454 -1.04 -17.81 14.62
C GLY A 454 -1.02 -16.81 15.79
N GLY A 455 -0.09 -17.03 16.72
CA GLY A 455 0.00 -16.29 17.99
C GLY A 455 0.52 -14.84 17.87
N ASP A 456 0.89 -14.41 16.67
CA ASP A 456 1.38 -13.07 16.33
C ASP A 456 0.36 -12.24 15.54
N LYS A 457 -0.90 -12.65 15.50
CA LYS A 457 -1.99 -11.83 14.95
C LYS A 457 -2.40 -10.74 15.94
N GLU A 458 -2.49 -9.50 15.47
CA GLU A 458 -2.80 -8.37 16.36
C GLU A 458 -4.20 -7.77 16.15
N GLU A 459 -4.77 -7.83 14.94
CA GLU A 459 -6.10 -7.26 14.66
C GLU A 459 -7.07 -8.22 13.94
N SER A 460 -8.36 -8.08 14.25
CA SER A 460 -9.48 -8.78 13.59
C SER A 460 -10.05 -7.95 12.44
N PHE A 461 -9.22 -7.51 11.50
CA PHE A 461 -9.73 -6.94 10.25
C PHE A 461 -10.38 -8.05 9.40
N PRO A 462 -11.50 -7.79 8.70
CA PRO A 462 -12.05 -8.75 7.75
C PRO A 462 -11.03 -8.99 6.63
N LEU A 463 -10.58 -10.25 6.49
CA LEU A 463 -9.53 -10.76 5.59
C LEU A 463 -9.79 -10.55 4.07
N VAL A 464 -10.78 -9.74 3.69
CA VAL A 464 -11.33 -9.73 2.33
C VAL A 464 -10.53 -8.84 1.37
N VAL A 465 -9.66 -7.96 1.87
CA VAL A 465 -8.84 -7.08 1.01
C VAL A 465 -7.44 -6.99 1.60
N ALA A 466 -6.48 -7.68 0.96
CA ALA A 466 -5.06 -7.75 1.34
C ALA A 466 -4.71 -8.54 2.62
N GLY A 467 -5.63 -9.34 3.17
CA GLY A 467 -5.40 -10.19 4.35
C GLY A 467 -5.14 -11.64 4.00
N GLY A 468 -3.89 -12.11 4.06
CA GLY A 468 -3.52 -13.52 4.03
C GLY A 468 -4.29 -14.37 5.07
N GLY A 469 -4.97 -15.42 4.63
CA GLY A 469 -5.74 -16.35 5.47
C GLY A 469 -4.94 -17.54 6.04
N ASP A 470 -5.65 -18.60 6.43
CA ASP A 470 -5.14 -19.73 7.26
C ASP A 470 -4.38 -20.80 6.46
N GLU A 471 -4.75 -21.03 5.20
CA GLU A 471 -4.12 -22.05 4.37
C GLU A 471 -3.19 -21.43 3.31
N PRO A 472 -2.12 -22.13 2.88
CA PRO A 472 -1.38 -21.74 1.69
C PRO A 472 -2.31 -21.59 0.49
N GLY A 473 -2.27 -20.41 -0.12
CA GLY A 473 -3.23 -19.99 -1.12
C GLY A 473 -4.33 -19.06 -0.64
N ASP A 474 -4.45 -18.80 0.67
CA ASP A 474 -5.12 -17.60 1.17
C ASP A 474 -4.12 -16.43 1.35
N PHE A 475 -2.83 -16.76 1.52
CA PHE A 475 -1.67 -15.87 1.36
C PHE A 475 -0.74 -16.42 0.24
N PRO A 476 0.20 -15.60 -0.29
CA PRO A 476 1.24 -16.01 -1.22
C PRO A 476 1.97 -17.32 -0.86
N SER A 477 1.49 -18.46 -1.37
CA SER A 477 2.14 -19.74 -1.09
C SER A 477 3.55 -19.74 -1.67
N GLY A 478 4.51 -20.19 -0.86
CA GLY A 478 5.94 -20.21 -1.15
C GLY A 478 6.70 -18.94 -0.76
N ALA A 479 6.04 -17.88 -0.30
CA ALA A 479 6.72 -16.68 0.18
C ALA A 479 7.64 -16.99 1.39
N PRO A 480 8.67 -16.15 1.69
CA PRO A 480 9.63 -16.41 2.78
C PRO A 480 9.05 -16.18 4.20
N THR A 481 7.87 -16.72 4.49
CA THR A 481 7.29 -16.70 5.84
C THR A 481 8.12 -17.53 6.81
N SER A 482 7.98 -17.30 8.11
CA SER A 482 8.78 -17.98 9.14
C SER A 482 8.66 -19.52 9.11
N SER A 483 7.55 -20.06 8.59
CA SER A 483 7.36 -21.50 8.41
C SER A 483 8.20 -22.13 7.30
N VAL A 484 8.73 -21.35 6.37
CA VAL A 484 9.56 -21.84 5.25
C VAL A 484 10.84 -21.02 5.04
N LEU A 485 11.14 -20.10 5.96
CA LEU A 485 12.28 -19.18 5.88
C LEU A 485 13.63 -19.91 5.76
N ASP A 486 13.81 -21.07 6.39
CA ASP A 486 15.02 -21.88 6.23
C ASP A 486 15.24 -22.34 4.78
N ILE A 487 14.17 -22.59 4.02
CA ILE A 487 14.27 -22.99 2.61
C ILE A 487 14.88 -21.85 1.79
N TRP A 488 14.45 -20.62 2.07
CA TRP A 488 14.98 -19.42 1.42
C TRP A 488 16.45 -19.19 1.79
N HIS A 489 16.83 -19.33 3.06
CA HIS A 489 18.23 -19.25 3.48
C HIS A 489 19.13 -20.30 2.79
N MET A 490 18.61 -21.51 2.54
CA MET A 490 19.38 -22.59 1.93
C MET A 490 19.45 -22.49 0.40
N PHE A 491 18.38 -22.04 -0.27
CA PHE A 491 18.24 -22.11 -1.72
C PHE A 491 18.22 -20.76 -2.44
N ALA A 492 18.30 -19.65 -1.68
CA ALA A 492 18.49 -18.31 -2.22
C ALA A 492 19.69 -17.55 -1.59
N PRO A 493 20.92 -18.11 -1.62
CA PRO A 493 22.10 -17.48 -1.01
C PRO A 493 22.53 -16.15 -1.64
N ASP A 494 22.08 -15.83 -2.86
CA ASP A 494 22.37 -14.54 -3.50
C ASP A 494 21.41 -13.43 -3.07
N LEU A 495 20.35 -13.74 -2.32
CA LEU A 495 19.55 -12.75 -1.58
C LEU A 495 20.17 -12.53 -0.19
N ASP A 496 20.50 -11.29 0.16
CA ASP A 496 21.19 -10.96 1.41
C ASP A 496 20.27 -11.00 2.63
N MET A 497 18.96 -10.84 2.43
CA MET A 497 17.96 -10.87 3.50
C MET A 497 16.54 -11.15 2.97
N MET A 498 15.71 -11.67 3.86
CA MET A 498 14.27 -11.85 3.66
C MET A 498 13.56 -10.87 4.61
N SER A 499 12.78 -9.96 4.05
CA SER A 499 12.40 -8.73 4.73
C SER A 499 10.88 -8.63 4.91
N PRO A 500 10.35 -8.62 6.14
CA PRO A 500 8.91 -8.74 6.37
C PRO A 500 8.12 -7.46 6.16
N ASP A 501 6.96 -7.56 5.51
CA ASP A 501 5.98 -6.48 5.39
C ASP A 501 5.03 -6.49 6.60
N ILE A 502 5.24 -5.57 7.56
CA ILE A 502 4.57 -5.63 8.87
C ILE A 502 3.37 -4.67 8.91
N TYR A 503 2.19 -5.21 8.58
CA TYR A 503 0.93 -4.46 8.65
C TYR A 503 0.01 -4.92 9.77
N LEU A 504 -0.27 -6.22 9.92
CA LEU A 504 -1.33 -6.72 10.82
C LEU A 504 -0.83 -7.69 11.90
N ASN A 505 0.46 -8.03 11.87
CA ASN A 505 1.10 -8.89 12.85
C ASN A 505 1.72 -8.08 13.99
N ASP A 506 1.91 -8.72 15.14
CA ASP A 506 2.69 -8.20 16.25
C ASP A 506 4.12 -7.92 15.79
N TYR A 507 4.48 -6.64 15.87
CA TYR A 507 5.71 -6.13 15.31
C TYR A 507 6.96 -6.74 15.94
N GLU A 508 6.95 -6.98 17.26
CA GLU A 508 8.08 -7.53 18.02
C GLU A 508 8.28 -9.02 17.70
N ILE A 509 7.20 -9.79 17.66
CA ILE A 509 7.26 -11.22 17.32
C ILE A 509 7.77 -11.41 15.90
N VAL A 510 7.32 -10.61 14.93
CA VAL A 510 7.82 -10.68 13.55
C VAL A 510 9.31 -10.33 13.49
N CYS A 511 9.75 -9.24 14.12
CA CYS A 511 11.17 -8.90 14.17
C CYS A 511 12.01 -10.07 14.72
N LYS A 512 11.53 -10.73 15.78
CA LYS A 512 12.20 -11.91 16.36
C LYS A 512 12.29 -13.08 15.38
N LYS A 513 11.17 -13.43 14.73
CA LYS A 513 11.13 -14.51 13.71
C LYS A 513 12.11 -14.24 12.58
N PHE A 514 12.17 -13.00 12.10
CA PHE A 514 13.05 -12.63 10.99
C PHE A 514 14.50 -12.38 11.39
N ARG A 515 14.85 -12.30 12.68
CA ARG A 515 16.25 -12.40 13.16
C ARG A 515 16.78 -13.83 13.25
N HIS A 516 16.01 -14.82 12.82
CA HIS A 516 16.46 -16.21 12.72
C HIS A 516 17.81 -16.31 11.97
N ARG A 517 18.70 -17.16 12.50
CA ARG A 517 20.09 -17.33 12.02
C ARG A 517 20.90 -16.03 11.93
N ASN A 518 20.49 -15.01 12.68
CA ASN A 518 21.11 -13.69 12.71
C ASN A 518 21.15 -12.98 11.35
N GLN A 519 20.21 -13.26 10.43
CA GLN A 519 20.12 -12.51 9.18
C GLN A 519 19.91 -11.01 9.45
N ALA A 520 20.31 -10.17 8.51
CA ALA A 520 19.99 -8.76 8.56
C ALA A 520 18.47 -8.55 8.58
N LEU A 521 18.00 -7.59 9.36
CA LEU A 521 16.59 -7.23 9.43
C LEU A 521 16.38 -5.89 8.75
N PHE A 522 15.46 -5.86 7.79
CA PHE A 522 14.98 -4.65 7.15
C PHE A 522 13.46 -4.76 7.08
N ILE A 523 12.74 -3.68 7.43
CA ILE A 523 11.27 -3.62 7.38
C ILE A 523 10.89 -2.75 6.17
N PRO A 524 10.72 -3.34 4.96
CA PRO A 524 10.56 -2.61 3.71
C PRO A 524 9.17 -1.98 3.57
N GLU A 525 8.18 -2.54 4.28
CA GLU A 525 6.82 -2.05 4.32
C GLU A 525 6.26 -2.16 5.74
N GLN A 526 5.54 -1.13 6.16
CA GLN A 526 4.78 -1.12 7.41
C GLN A 526 3.68 -0.05 7.39
N ARG A 527 2.85 -0.04 8.44
CA ARG A 527 1.84 1.00 8.66
C ARG A 527 2.46 2.42 8.62
N ARG A 528 1.77 3.33 7.94
CA ARG A 528 2.15 4.77 7.85
C ARG A 528 1.50 5.67 8.91
N VAL A 529 0.81 5.09 9.90
CA VAL A 529 0.14 5.82 10.99
C VAL A 529 1.04 5.90 12.24
N GLU A 530 0.64 6.70 13.24
CA GLU A 530 1.41 6.92 14.48
C GLU A 530 1.90 5.62 15.12
N ARG A 531 1.04 4.61 15.22
CA ARG A 531 1.40 3.30 15.76
C ARG A 531 2.58 2.67 15.04
N GLY A 532 2.58 2.68 13.70
CA GLY A 532 3.70 2.17 12.90
C GLY A 532 4.97 2.98 13.07
N ALA A 533 4.84 4.29 13.31
CA ALA A 533 5.96 5.16 13.63
C ALA A 533 6.57 4.79 14.99
N ARG A 534 5.74 4.51 16.02
CA ARG A 534 6.21 4.05 17.34
C ARG A 534 6.89 2.69 17.29
N SER A 535 6.38 1.77 16.48
CA SER A 535 6.91 0.40 16.41
C SER A 535 8.38 0.33 15.93
N VAL A 536 8.87 1.33 15.17
CA VAL A 536 10.25 1.33 14.65
C VAL A 536 11.30 1.27 15.76
N TRP A 537 11.00 1.81 16.94
CA TRP A 537 11.92 1.76 18.08
C TRP A 537 12.27 0.33 18.46
N VAL A 538 11.31 -0.61 18.40
CA VAL A 538 11.57 -2.04 18.65
C VAL A 538 12.49 -2.62 17.58
N ALA A 539 12.23 -2.35 16.29
CA ALA A 539 13.08 -2.83 15.20
C ALA A 539 14.54 -2.38 15.36
N TYR A 540 14.77 -1.08 15.56
CA TYR A 540 16.13 -0.56 15.73
C TYR A 540 16.75 -0.98 17.07
N GLY A 541 16.05 -0.77 18.19
CA GLY A 541 16.66 -0.90 19.51
C GLY A 541 16.72 -2.32 20.06
N SER A 542 15.82 -3.22 19.65
CA SER A 542 15.78 -4.60 20.18
C SER A 542 16.24 -5.66 19.18
N TYR A 543 16.20 -5.35 17.88
CA TYR A 543 16.54 -6.30 16.81
C TYR A 543 17.58 -5.81 15.81
N ALA A 544 18.19 -4.64 16.05
CA ALA A 544 19.24 -4.05 15.21
C ALA A 544 18.86 -4.03 13.72
N ALA A 545 17.64 -3.60 13.42
CA ALA A 545 17.19 -3.42 12.05
C ALA A 545 18.05 -2.39 11.31
N LEU A 546 18.34 -2.67 10.04
CA LEU A 546 19.04 -1.76 9.13
C LEU A 546 18.17 -0.56 8.74
N GLY A 547 16.85 -0.75 8.74
CA GLY A 547 15.91 0.26 8.30
C GLY A 547 14.46 -0.16 8.51
N ALA A 548 13.56 0.84 8.52
CA ALA A 548 12.12 0.67 8.44
C ALA A 548 11.52 1.69 7.48
N SER A 549 10.63 1.23 6.58
CA SER A 549 10.10 1.99 5.47
C SER A 549 8.56 1.94 5.50
N PRO A 550 7.88 2.99 6.01
CA PRO A 550 6.42 3.06 5.95
C PRO A 550 5.92 3.18 4.50
N PHE A 551 4.91 2.41 4.16
CA PHE A 551 4.37 2.38 2.80
C PHE A 551 3.44 3.57 2.52
N GLY A 552 3.53 4.15 1.32
CA GLY A 552 2.60 5.18 0.84
C GLY A 552 2.71 6.52 1.58
N ILE A 553 3.92 6.95 1.91
CA ILE A 553 4.16 8.24 2.58
C ILE A 553 3.98 9.46 1.67
N ASP A 554 3.99 9.27 0.34
CA ASP A 554 3.83 10.32 -0.66
C ASP A 554 2.44 11.00 -0.65
N THR A 555 1.46 10.39 0.02
CA THR A 555 0.11 10.97 0.19
C THR A 555 -0.11 11.63 1.55
N LEU A 556 0.91 11.74 2.40
CA LEU A 556 0.79 12.32 3.74
C LEU A 556 1.28 13.76 3.77
N ASP A 557 0.64 14.59 4.60
CA ASP A 557 1.14 15.93 4.89
C ASP A 557 2.48 15.86 5.66
N PRO A 558 3.54 16.53 5.20
CA PRO A 558 4.84 16.49 5.86
C PRO A 558 4.91 17.15 7.25
N GLU A 559 4.01 18.06 7.61
CA GLU A 559 4.05 18.76 8.91
C GLU A 559 3.42 17.91 10.02
N GLY A 560 2.32 17.22 9.72
CA GLY A 560 1.64 16.31 10.65
C GLY A 560 2.18 14.88 10.71
N ASN A 561 3.20 14.54 9.90
CA ASN A 561 3.66 13.15 9.78
C ASN A 561 4.50 12.70 11.00
N PRO A 562 4.07 11.68 11.75
CA PRO A 562 4.78 11.21 12.95
C PRO A 562 6.21 10.70 12.65
N PHE A 563 6.47 10.20 11.45
CA PHE A 563 7.79 9.72 11.04
C PHE A 563 8.83 10.84 10.96
N ARG A 564 8.42 12.09 10.68
CA ARG A 564 9.35 13.22 10.59
C ARG A 564 10.09 13.43 11.91
N LYS A 565 9.35 13.36 13.02
CA LYS A 565 9.90 13.55 14.37
C LYS A 565 10.75 12.35 14.80
N ILE A 566 10.23 11.14 14.65
CA ILE A 566 10.92 9.92 15.09
C ILE A 566 12.19 9.68 14.28
N PHE A 567 12.16 9.82 12.95
CA PHE A 567 13.36 9.68 12.13
C PHE A 567 14.31 10.86 12.28
N GLY A 568 13.81 12.07 12.57
CA GLY A 568 14.67 13.19 12.96
C GLY A 568 15.46 12.91 14.23
N LEU A 569 14.81 12.35 15.25
CA LEU A 569 15.46 11.96 16.50
C LEU A 569 16.42 10.78 16.32
N LEU A 570 16.00 9.72 15.62
CA LEU A 570 16.88 8.58 15.31
C LEU A 570 18.10 8.98 14.49
N LYS A 571 17.93 9.90 13.52
CA LYS A 571 19.03 10.46 12.75
C LYS A 571 20.03 11.17 13.65
N SER A 572 19.57 12.03 14.57
CA SER A 572 20.48 12.78 15.42
C SER A 572 21.31 11.89 16.34
N VAL A 573 20.76 10.74 16.79
CA VAL A 573 21.48 9.77 17.62
C VAL A 573 22.05 8.56 16.86
N ALA A 574 22.07 8.60 15.52
CA ALA A 574 22.38 7.43 14.69
C ALA A 574 23.75 6.82 15.00
N ALA A 575 24.79 7.64 15.21
CA ALA A 575 26.13 7.15 15.56
C ALA A 575 26.14 6.30 16.85
N ILE A 576 25.37 6.71 17.86
CA ILE A 576 25.27 6.03 19.16
C ILE A 576 24.48 4.73 19.01
N VAL A 577 23.36 4.75 18.26
CA VAL A 577 22.55 3.55 17.98
C VAL A 577 23.36 2.51 17.20
N LEU A 578 24.12 2.94 16.19
CA LEU A 578 24.96 2.05 15.38
C LEU A 578 26.14 1.47 16.17
N ASP A 579 26.72 2.21 17.12
CA ASP A 579 27.69 1.65 18.05
C ASP A 579 27.05 0.57 18.95
N ALA A 580 25.85 0.85 19.48
CA ALA A 580 25.12 -0.11 20.30
C ALA A 580 24.78 -1.40 19.51
N HIS A 581 24.46 -1.31 18.23
CA HIS A 581 24.23 -2.48 17.36
C HIS A 581 25.45 -3.39 17.25
N ARG A 582 26.68 -2.86 17.39
CA ARG A 582 27.93 -3.64 17.41
C ARG A 582 28.17 -4.35 18.75
N ARG A 583 27.40 -4.00 19.78
CA ARG A 583 27.47 -4.56 21.14
C ARG A 583 26.14 -5.25 21.48
N PRO A 584 25.96 -6.54 21.12
CA PRO A 584 24.70 -7.24 21.33
C PRO A 584 24.18 -7.13 22.78
N GLY A 585 22.92 -6.74 22.93
CA GLY A 585 22.30 -6.57 24.25
C GLY A 585 22.55 -5.21 24.93
N SER A 586 23.36 -4.33 24.33
CA SER A 586 23.65 -2.99 24.88
C SER A 586 22.53 -1.96 24.69
N CYS A 587 21.46 -2.30 23.96
CA CYS A 587 20.27 -1.47 23.87
C CYS A 587 18.99 -2.29 23.91
N VAL A 588 17.89 -1.59 24.22
CA VAL A 588 16.52 -2.10 24.13
C VAL A 588 15.62 -1.00 23.60
N GLY A 589 14.89 -1.30 22.54
CA GLY A 589 13.89 -0.43 21.96
C GLY A 589 12.48 -0.90 22.29
N PHE A 590 11.55 0.04 22.46
CA PHE A 590 10.22 -0.26 22.95
C PHE A 590 9.20 0.79 22.54
N PHE A 591 7.92 0.39 22.64
CA PHE A 591 6.80 1.31 22.59
C PHE A 591 5.64 0.82 23.47
N PHE A 592 4.76 1.75 23.79
CA PHE A 592 3.56 1.62 24.58
C PHE A 592 2.42 2.31 23.82
N ASP A 593 1.44 1.56 23.33
CA ASP A 593 0.28 2.11 22.62
C ASP A 593 -0.70 2.82 23.53
N ASP A 594 -1.64 3.61 23.01
CA ASP A 594 -2.69 4.22 23.81
C ASP A 594 -3.41 3.20 24.71
N VAL A 595 -3.68 3.60 25.95
CA VAL A 595 -4.47 2.77 26.87
C VAL A 595 -5.92 2.79 26.39
N SER A 596 -6.31 1.77 25.62
CA SER A 596 -7.72 1.39 25.49
C SER A 596 -8.11 0.54 26.70
N ASP A 597 -9.39 0.54 27.09
CA ASP A 597 -9.94 -0.05 28.33
C ASP A 597 -9.74 -1.57 28.52
N ARG A 598 -8.83 -2.21 27.77
CA ARG A 598 -8.43 -3.60 27.93
C ARG A 598 -6.90 -3.73 28.02
N THR A 599 -6.43 -4.07 29.22
CA THR A 599 -5.15 -4.74 29.54
C THR A 599 -3.81 -4.03 29.22
N GLY A 600 -3.76 -2.95 28.43
CA GLY A 600 -2.50 -2.31 27.97
C GLY A 600 -1.81 -1.35 28.96
N ALA A 601 -2.41 -1.07 30.12
CA ALA A 601 -1.87 -0.12 31.10
C ALA A 601 -0.59 -0.61 31.81
N ASN A 602 -0.36 -1.93 31.87
CA ASN A 602 0.67 -2.55 32.71
C ASN A 602 1.83 -3.22 31.94
N LYS A 603 2.07 -2.88 30.67
CA LYS A 603 3.25 -3.41 29.96
C LYS A 603 4.51 -2.82 30.59
N THR A 604 5.25 -3.66 31.31
CA THR A 604 6.55 -3.34 31.92
C THR A 604 7.65 -4.08 31.17
N ILE A 605 8.71 -3.38 30.81
CA ILE A 605 9.87 -3.96 30.13
C ILE A 605 11.02 -4.01 31.11
N VAL A 606 11.59 -5.21 31.31
CA VAL A 606 12.72 -5.42 32.21
C VAL A 606 13.92 -5.87 31.40
N ARG A 607 15.05 -5.18 31.55
CA ARG A 607 16.28 -5.49 30.81
C ARG A 607 17.50 -5.40 31.71
N ARG A 608 18.41 -6.36 31.56
CA ARG A 608 19.68 -6.39 32.30
C ARG A 608 20.80 -5.80 31.47
N PHE A 609 21.60 -4.95 32.10
CA PHE A 609 22.78 -4.28 31.55
C PHE A 609 23.90 -4.38 32.59
N GLY A 610 24.86 -5.27 32.34
CA GLY A 610 25.92 -5.58 33.29
C GLY A 610 25.37 -5.90 34.69
N LYS A 611 25.77 -5.11 35.69
CA LYS A 611 25.37 -5.27 37.10
C LYS A 611 24.01 -4.68 37.45
N TYR A 612 23.31 -4.03 36.51
CA TYR A 612 22.03 -3.39 36.76
C TYR A 612 20.90 -4.05 35.96
N GLU A 613 19.71 -4.03 36.54
CA GLU A 613 18.45 -4.33 35.87
C GLU A 613 17.63 -3.05 35.80
N LEU A 614 17.27 -2.66 34.59
CA LEU A 614 16.39 -1.54 34.32
C LEU A 614 14.96 -2.04 34.15
N THR A 615 14.03 -1.38 34.83
CA THR A 615 12.60 -1.52 34.61
C THR A 615 12.10 -0.26 33.90
N ILE A 616 11.47 -0.44 32.74
CA ILE A 616 10.95 0.61 31.87
C ILE A 616 9.42 0.49 31.86
N GLU A 617 8.76 1.59 32.21
CA GLU A 617 7.31 1.68 32.38
C GLU A 617 6.80 2.96 31.68
N ARG A 618 5.50 3.06 31.43
CA ARG A 618 4.89 4.32 30.97
C ARG A 618 5.12 5.42 32.00
N CYS A 619 5.44 6.63 31.54
CA CYS A 619 5.51 7.79 32.41
C CYS A 619 4.14 8.48 32.45
N PHE A 620 3.51 8.43 33.62
CA PHE A 620 2.32 9.23 33.92
C PHE A 620 2.27 9.47 35.43
N PHE A 621 1.56 10.51 35.86
CA PHE A 621 1.40 10.82 37.28
C PHE A 621 -0.07 11.05 37.64
N PHE A 622 -0.71 12.00 36.97
CA PHE A 622 -2.15 12.23 37.00
C PHE A 622 -2.72 12.08 35.59
N GLY A 623 -4.03 12.31 35.44
CA GLY A 623 -4.70 12.28 34.14
C GLY A 623 -4.69 10.91 33.46
N LYS A 624 -4.80 10.94 32.13
CA LYS A 624 -4.75 9.76 31.29
C LYS A 624 -3.32 9.44 30.88
N PRO A 625 -2.83 8.20 31.06
CA PRO A 625 -1.54 7.78 30.53
C PRO A 625 -1.53 7.86 29.00
N GLY A 626 -0.53 8.54 28.45
CA GLY A 626 -0.28 8.64 27.01
C GLY A 626 0.43 7.41 26.44
N PRO A 627 0.63 7.39 25.11
CA PRO A 627 1.53 6.45 24.47
C PRO A 627 2.98 6.77 24.88
N GLY A 628 3.88 5.82 24.76
CA GLY A 628 5.31 6.03 25.03
C GLY A 628 6.17 5.24 24.07
N GLU A 629 7.39 5.70 23.84
CA GLU A 629 8.27 5.14 22.82
C GLU A 629 9.72 5.56 23.07
N GLY A 630 10.66 4.70 22.66
CA GLY A 630 12.06 5.06 22.74
C GLY A 630 13.03 3.90 22.69
N ILE A 631 14.28 4.25 22.93
CA ILE A 631 15.40 3.32 23.09
C ILE A 631 16.19 3.69 24.34
N VAL A 632 16.60 2.67 25.10
CA VAL A 632 17.58 2.79 26.18
C VAL A 632 18.87 2.12 25.74
N ILE A 633 19.99 2.83 25.85
CA ILE A 633 21.31 2.40 25.38
C ILE A 633 22.31 2.47 26.54
N GLU A 634 23.05 1.40 26.80
CA GLU A 634 24.18 1.40 27.73
C GLU A 634 25.40 2.05 27.06
N LEU A 635 25.82 3.20 27.62
CA LEU A 635 27.01 3.92 27.19
C LEU A 635 28.27 3.35 27.86
N SER A 636 28.16 3.07 29.15
CA SER A 636 29.15 2.38 29.97
C SER A 636 28.45 1.78 31.19
N GLU A 637 29.16 1.01 32.02
CA GLU A 637 28.55 0.44 33.23
C GLU A 637 27.89 1.53 34.09
N GLY A 638 26.58 1.39 34.33
CA GLY A 638 25.79 2.33 35.12
C GLY A 638 25.49 3.68 34.45
N ARG A 639 25.83 3.87 33.18
CA ARG A 639 25.48 5.06 32.38
C ARG A 639 24.64 4.66 31.18
N PHE A 640 23.45 5.25 31.09
CA PHE A 640 22.44 4.93 30.09
C PHE A 640 22.00 6.18 29.35
N LEU A 641 21.85 6.09 28.03
CA LEU A 641 21.16 7.09 27.23
C LEU A 641 19.71 6.68 27.07
N LEU A 642 18.80 7.58 27.39
CA LEU A 642 17.36 7.46 27.23
C LEU A 642 16.97 8.38 26.06
N VAL A 643 16.41 7.80 25.00
CA VAL A 643 15.97 8.55 23.82
C VAL A 643 14.49 8.25 23.58
N GLY A 644 13.66 9.28 23.42
CA GLY A 644 12.22 9.16 23.21
C GLY A 644 11.40 9.85 24.30
N CYS A 645 10.12 9.48 24.45
CA CYS A 645 9.19 10.13 25.37
C CYS A 645 8.04 9.20 25.82
N GLY A 646 7.30 9.60 26.86
CA GLY A 646 6.19 8.83 27.44
C GLY A 646 6.60 7.61 28.28
N PHE A 647 7.84 7.54 28.76
CA PHE A 647 8.35 6.42 29.55
C PHE A 647 9.21 6.87 30.75
N GLN A 648 9.36 5.99 31.73
CA GLN A 648 10.20 6.21 32.91
C GLN A 648 11.04 4.97 33.19
N VAL A 649 12.22 5.17 33.76
CA VAL A 649 13.19 4.10 34.05
C VAL A 649 13.53 4.08 35.53
N ARG A 650 13.49 2.90 36.15
CA ARG A 650 14.13 2.64 37.46
C ARG A 650 15.21 1.58 37.33
N ALA A 651 16.27 1.70 38.10
CA ALA A 651 17.38 0.76 38.12
C ALA A 651 17.42 -0.01 39.45
N ARG A 652 17.86 -1.27 39.37
CA ARG A 652 18.14 -2.12 40.53
C ARG A 652 19.48 -2.81 40.33
N ALA A 653 20.38 -2.73 41.31
CA ALA A 653 21.60 -3.52 41.33
C ALA A 653 21.27 -5.02 41.45
N LEU A 654 22.01 -5.83 40.71
CA LEU A 654 21.89 -7.29 40.71
C LEU A 654 22.78 -7.96 41.76
N ASP A 655 23.73 -7.22 42.34
CA ASP A 655 24.52 -7.68 43.47
C ASP A 655 23.59 -8.03 44.66
N PRO A 656 23.59 -9.28 45.14
CA PRO A 656 22.79 -9.69 46.31
C PRO A 656 23.09 -8.89 47.59
N ASP A 657 24.30 -8.33 47.71
CA ASP A 657 24.74 -7.54 48.85
C ASP A 657 24.45 -6.04 48.69
N ALA A 658 23.91 -5.60 47.54
CA ALA A 658 23.48 -4.23 47.34
C ALA A 658 22.25 -3.93 48.22
N THR A 659 22.39 -2.93 49.08
CA THR A 659 21.31 -2.44 49.96
C THR A 659 20.56 -1.26 49.38
N PHE A 660 21.13 -0.62 48.34
CA PHE A 660 20.54 0.55 47.73
C PHE A 660 20.94 0.66 46.26
N THR A 661 20.03 1.17 45.43
CA THR A 661 20.31 1.63 44.07
C THR A 661 19.63 2.97 43.87
N GLY A 662 20.34 3.96 43.34
CA GLY A 662 19.80 5.29 43.13
C GLY A 662 20.35 5.96 41.89
N ILE A 663 19.76 7.11 41.58
CA ILE A 663 20.19 7.99 40.49
C ILE A 663 21.31 8.88 41.02
N LEU A 664 22.50 8.75 40.44
CA LEU A 664 23.63 9.63 40.74
C LEU A 664 23.49 10.95 39.98
N LYS A 665 23.09 10.87 38.71
CA LYS A 665 22.94 12.02 37.83
C LYS A 665 21.88 11.73 36.78
N PHE A 666 21.07 12.72 36.44
CA PHE A 666 20.15 12.66 35.32
C PHE A 666 20.18 13.99 34.58
N GLU A 667 20.59 13.98 33.30
CA GLU A 667 20.80 15.19 32.51
C GLU A 667 20.06 15.10 31.20
N GLU A 668 19.31 16.14 30.86
CA GLU A 668 18.88 16.34 29.48
C GLU A 668 20.10 16.67 28.61
N LYS A 669 20.20 16.03 27.45
CA LYS A 669 21.32 16.16 26.51
C LYS A 669 20.84 16.67 25.15
N ALA A 670 21.73 17.32 24.42
CA ALA A 670 21.55 17.59 23.00
C ALA A 670 22.73 16.98 22.23
N VAL A 671 22.50 16.53 21.01
CA VAL A 671 23.57 16.11 20.09
C VAL A 671 24.29 17.36 19.62
N ASP A 672 25.60 17.41 19.82
CA ASP A 672 26.47 18.50 19.37
C ASP A 672 27.07 18.19 17.99
N ASP A 673 27.39 16.91 17.74
CA ASP A 673 27.82 16.40 16.44
C ASP A 673 27.15 15.05 16.14
N GLU A 674 26.31 15.02 15.09
CA GLU A 674 25.59 13.82 14.62
C GLU A 674 26.57 12.72 14.13
N THR A 675 27.77 13.09 13.67
CA THR A 675 28.73 12.16 13.08
C THR A 675 29.46 11.34 14.13
N SER A 676 29.98 12.00 15.17
CA SER A 676 30.64 11.35 16.30
C SER A 676 29.65 10.84 17.36
N GLY A 677 28.44 11.41 17.41
CA GLY A 677 27.49 11.18 18.49
C GLY A 677 27.83 11.93 19.78
N GLU A 678 28.63 12.99 19.71
CA GLU A 678 28.99 13.81 20.88
C GLU A 678 27.74 14.48 21.47
N LEU A 679 27.60 14.41 22.80
CA LEU A 679 26.45 14.93 23.54
C LEU A 679 26.88 16.05 24.48
N ARG A 680 26.17 17.19 24.43
CA ARG A 680 26.31 18.27 25.43
C ARG A 680 25.18 18.22 26.45
N ALA A 681 25.48 18.57 27.70
CA ALA A 681 24.45 18.76 28.72
C ALA A 681 23.62 20.03 28.44
N VAL A 682 22.30 19.92 28.59
CA VAL A 682 21.35 21.03 28.46
C VAL A 682 20.95 21.52 29.84
N ARG A 683 20.50 20.61 30.70
CA ARG A 683 20.14 20.88 32.10
C ARG A 683 20.17 19.59 32.92
N VAL A 684 20.27 19.73 34.24
CA VAL A 684 20.15 18.62 35.19
C VAL A 684 18.68 18.45 35.56
N LEU A 685 18.19 17.21 35.56
CA LEU A 685 16.84 16.83 35.95
C LEU A 685 16.91 16.27 37.39
N ILE A 686 16.18 16.88 38.32
CA ILE A 686 16.24 16.57 39.76
C ILE A 686 14.82 16.58 40.36
N GLY A 687 14.66 16.36 41.66
CA GLY A 687 13.38 16.60 42.34
C GLY A 687 12.22 15.82 41.71
N ASN A 688 11.19 16.53 41.27
CA ASN A 688 9.99 15.93 40.67
C ASN A 688 10.30 15.15 39.39
N GLU A 689 11.22 15.65 38.55
CA GLU A 689 11.67 15.01 37.31
C GLU A 689 12.39 13.67 37.56
N THR A 690 12.83 13.43 38.80
CA THR A 690 13.37 12.14 39.24
C THR A 690 12.44 11.37 40.19
N ARG A 691 11.25 11.92 40.47
CA ARG A 691 10.36 11.50 41.58
C ARG A 691 11.13 11.28 42.88
N SER A 692 11.94 12.27 43.26
CA SER A 692 12.84 12.21 44.42
C SER A 692 13.86 11.06 44.35
N GLY A 693 14.46 10.86 43.17
CA GLY A 693 15.50 9.85 42.91
C GLY A 693 15.00 8.43 42.63
N LEU A 694 13.68 8.22 42.52
CA LEU A 694 13.08 6.91 42.29
C LEU A 694 13.02 6.49 40.81
N PHE A 695 12.79 7.45 39.90
CA PHE A 695 12.59 7.19 38.47
C PHE A 695 13.26 8.26 37.63
N ALA A 696 13.98 7.87 36.58
CA ALA A 696 14.35 8.80 35.52
C ALA A 696 13.15 8.98 34.58
N MET A 697 12.47 10.12 34.65
CA MET A 697 11.22 10.34 33.91
C MET A 697 11.49 11.02 32.56
N MET A 698 10.92 10.46 31.50
CA MET A 698 10.87 11.01 30.13
C MET A 698 9.39 11.16 29.72
N PRO A 699 8.66 12.19 30.20
CA PRO A 699 7.22 12.35 29.96
C PRO A 699 6.88 12.60 28.48
N ASN A 700 5.59 12.50 28.11
CA ASN A 700 5.10 12.99 26.81
C ASN A 700 5.33 14.51 26.66
N GLU A 701 5.32 15.03 25.43
CA GLU A 701 5.46 16.49 25.22
C GLU A 701 4.31 17.29 25.84
N ASP A 702 3.11 16.72 25.85
CA ASP A 702 1.92 17.27 26.50
C ASP A 702 1.34 16.24 27.47
N PRO A 703 1.89 16.12 28.70
CA PRO A 703 1.35 15.21 29.70
C PRO A 703 -0.04 15.65 30.16
N ASP A 704 -1.00 14.73 30.16
CA ASP A 704 -2.31 14.97 30.76
C ASP A 704 -2.21 14.93 32.28
N TYR A 705 -2.65 16.00 32.95
CA TYR A 705 -2.70 16.10 34.40
C TYR A 705 -4.10 15.87 34.99
N GLY A 706 -5.11 15.58 34.16
CA GLY A 706 -6.48 15.29 34.61
C GLY A 706 -7.12 16.46 35.38
N GLY A 707 -6.75 17.69 35.04
CA GLY A 707 -7.19 18.91 35.74
C GLY A 707 -6.44 19.20 37.05
N PHE A 708 -5.41 18.42 37.40
CA PHE A 708 -4.55 18.76 38.54
C PHE A 708 -3.72 20.02 38.23
N PRO A 709 -3.64 21.01 39.15
CA PRO A 709 -3.11 22.34 38.82
C PRO A 709 -1.58 22.43 38.79
N ILE A 710 -0.86 21.40 39.25
CA ILE A 710 0.61 21.41 39.32
C ILE A 710 1.17 20.48 38.25
N ALA A 711 1.99 21.03 37.36
CA ALA A 711 2.75 20.26 36.39
C ALA A 711 3.93 19.56 37.10
N ILE A 712 3.80 18.25 37.35
CA ILE A 712 4.80 17.45 38.08
C ILE A 712 5.85 16.85 37.15
N THR A 713 5.56 16.73 35.86
CA THR A 713 6.40 16.03 34.88
C THR A 713 6.80 16.98 33.75
N ILE A 714 7.95 17.63 33.85
CA ILE A 714 8.44 18.54 32.81
C ILE A 714 9.14 17.75 31.69
N PRO A 715 8.67 17.80 30.43
CA PRO A 715 9.27 17.04 29.35
C PRO A 715 10.70 17.50 29.02
N ALA A 716 11.55 16.55 28.62
CA ALA A 716 12.84 16.86 28.00
C ALA A 716 12.57 17.32 26.55
N ARG A 717 12.91 18.57 26.23
CA ARG A 717 12.62 19.16 24.90
C ARG A 717 13.39 18.47 23.78
N THR A 718 14.58 17.98 24.11
CA THR A 718 15.45 17.25 23.19
C THR A 718 15.04 15.78 23.01
N MET A 719 14.22 15.24 23.92
CA MET A 719 13.93 13.80 24.02
C MET A 719 15.16 12.92 24.23
N ILE A 720 16.28 13.49 24.69
CA ILE A 720 17.52 12.77 24.94
C ILE A 720 17.95 13.10 26.37
N ALA A 721 18.19 12.08 27.17
CA ALA A 721 18.71 12.25 28.51
C ALA A 721 19.71 11.16 28.89
N GLU A 722 20.72 11.51 29.68
CA GLU A 722 21.69 10.57 30.21
C GLU A 722 21.39 10.30 31.69
N LEU A 723 21.20 9.03 32.01
CA LEU A 723 20.98 8.50 33.35
C LEU A 723 22.27 7.83 33.85
N GLN A 724 22.80 8.32 34.97
CA GLN A 724 23.86 7.65 35.72
C GLN A 724 23.30 7.10 37.03
N VAL A 725 23.53 5.82 37.29
CA VAL A 725 23.08 5.12 38.50
C VAL A 725 24.26 4.69 39.36
N TYR A 726 23.98 4.47 40.64
CA TYR A 726 24.94 3.94 41.60
C TYR A 726 24.24 2.97 42.55
N ASP A 727 25.03 2.13 43.20
CA ASP A 727 24.59 1.21 44.23
C ASP A 727 25.52 1.25 45.45
N LEU A 728 24.99 0.81 46.59
CA LEU A 728 25.74 0.68 47.83
C LEU A 728 25.68 -0.77 48.28
N THR A 729 26.84 -1.41 48.48
CA THR A 729 26.96 -2.80 48.93
C THR A 729 27.38 -2.89 50.39
N ARG A 730 26.87 -3.90 51.10
CA ARG A 730 27.27 -4.20 52.49
C ARG A 730 28.73 -4.70 52.53
N GLY A 731 29.68 -3.78 52.57
CA GLY A 731 31.11 -4.13 52.67
C GLY A 731 32.10 -2.97 52.80
N ALA A 732 31.72 -1.74 52.45
CA ALA A 732 32.63 -0.58 52.49
C ALA A 732 32.92 -0.01 53.91
N ARG A 733 32.64 -0.76 54.98
CA ARG A 733 33.01 -0.41 56.38
C ARG A 733 34.00 -1.43 56.96
N LYS A 734 35.20 -1.51 56.39
CA LYS A 734 36.42 -1.92 57.10
C LYS A 734 37.61 -1.10 56.60
N GLY A 735 37.51 0.22 56.72
CA GLY A 735 38.64 1.14 56.60
C GLY A 735 38.85 1.80 57.96
N ASN A 736 40.01 1.58 58.54
CA ASN A 736 40.42 1.92 59.90
C ASN A 736 39.98 3.32 60.36
N LEU A 737 39.13 3.36 61.37
CA LEU A 737 39.21 4.37 62.42
C LEU A 737 39.89 3.70 63.62
N SER A 738 41.22 3.74 63.61
CA SER A 738 42.08 3.51 64.78
C SER A 738 42.98 4.71 64.92
#